data_AF-A0A6L6DJV4-F1
#
_entry.id   AF-A0A6L6DJV4-F1
#
_cell.length_a   1.000
_cell.length_b   1.000
_cell.length_c   1.000
_cell.angle_alpha   90.00
_cell.angle_beta   90.00
_cell.angle_gamma   90.00
#
_symmetry.space_group_name_H-M   'P 1'
#
loop_
_entity.id
_entity.type
_entity.pdbx_description
1 polymer ?
#
loop_
_entity_poly.entity_id
_entity_poly.type
_entity_poly.pdbx_seq_one_letter_code
_entity_poly.pdbx_strand_id
1 'polypeptide(L)'
;MRARYLLLIAGLFSGVLVAPTYALPSEVKSIDAPWVYFYADQSGRPLLTKNAIPRTFSQEKALVKSSFKVDFTNTPEIYRPAINAAIDVWSQNFNSQVPVKVQVLWERQASAGTLAAASPGKFHSNFKNIPDKDLWYASALADAIAGEDIEPTIAEVTIRINSTNGPMLYLGTDGNCPSTKYDLESMILHEMAHGLGFLSNADYDSRYGYGSIQQPTPFDAYAQISDGRRLMDLDSPSIALGEALSQSLVWSGANGVKANNGIKPPLYTPKVYELGSSVSHLDEATFENDPKNAVMSPNLKFGEVFHDPGPLLMAMFDDMLAKPPAGLPFGTPGTPRNVKALVGDRSAIVSFDPPINQRTAQVSSYVIKVNQTKVEKIVTSSPAVITGLTNGSVYSFTLTAKNAVGISTEATTNGIIPQGAWRKTIIDSTADGKYLATAIYAGKTVIAYSDTQNGLLKLATWSGKKWLIQTVDGDGTKSGKTKNSVAGSVSICTNKIGKTEYLNLYYGDLTNKDLRRASYNGKKWSFEVIDGDGPIIQDYKQAARVRTASDVSVSNACAITSAGEQVFYRDESQGILLGAVRDGKDWRYEIVDGDSLLNGRTMGDVAFHLQAKSVGTKVTVAYDSILSVSNSDKSALRGDVRTATRESAFPEDWKYQTLQASSTNTIVAGYDVALSLNSKVLNASWLGASAVSLPKPDQIQWNKVGLEALPNTVKTDYFGAPSSPIAVDESAIIFGCEDRICAFNKIDKTFNLISATSATSAKSTVWITINKIKFALIASEGKLTSFRKP
;
A
#
# COMPACT_ATOMS: atom_id res chain seq x y z
N MET A 1 -14.85 -57.57 -59.07
CA MET A 1 -14.87 -56.09 -59.10
C MET A 1 -14.83 -55.63 -57.64
N ARG A 2 -13.68 -55.18 -57.08
CA ARG A 2 -13.16 -53.79 -57.13
C ARG A 2 -14.32 -52.80 -56.92
N ALA A 3 -14.43 -52.04 -55.83
CA ALA A 3 -13.54 -51.00 -55.30
C ALA A 3 -14.17 -50.42 -53.99
N ARG A 4 -13.52 -49.76 -53.02
CA ARG A 4 -12.14 -49.41 -52.63
C ARG A 4 -12.18 -48.84 -51.19
N TYR A 5 -11.28 -49.33 -50.32
CA TYR A 5 -10.54 -48.74 -49.17
C TYR A 5 -11.18 -47.66 -48.24
N LEU A 6 -11.29 -47.80 -46.90
CA LEU A 6 -10.28 -47.88 -45.79
C LEU A 6 -9.35 -46.65 -45.65
N LEU A 7 -9.50 -45.85 -44.57
CA LEU A 7 -8.51 -45.56 -43.49
C LEU A 7 -8.80 -44.26 -42.68
N LEU A 8 -8.96 -44.44 -41.36
CA LEU A 8 -8.36 -43.70 -40.20
C LEU A 8 -8.18 -42.17 -40.20
N ILE A 9 -8.80 -41.50 -39.19
CA ILE A 9 -8.19 -40.47 -38.29
C ILE A 9 -8.98 -40.54 -36.94
N ALA A 10 -8.48 -41.19 -35.88
CA ALA A 10 -7.69 -40.64 -34.76
C ALA A 10 -8.40 -39.51 -33.97
N GLY A 11 -8.68 -39.80 -32.69
CA GLY A 11 -9.44 -38.94 -31.78
C GLY A 11 -8.73 -37.65 -31.38
N LEU A 12 -9.54 -36.62 -31.16
CA LEU A 12 -9.17 -35.39 -30.46
C LEU A 12 -10.04 -35.30 -29.20
N PHE A 13 -9.47 -35.74 -28.07
CA PHE A 13 -9.87 -35.26 -26.76
C PHE A 13 -9.51 -33.78 -26.70
N SER A 14 -10.49 -32.90 -26.81
CA SER A 14 -10.34 -31.48 -26.49
C SER A 14 -10.10 -31.35 -24.99
N GLY A 15 -8.82 -31.20 -24.62
CA GLY A 15 -8.41 -30.73 -23.32
C GLY A 15 -8.96 -29.33 -23.09
N VAL A 16 -9.82 -29.19 -22.08
CA VAL A 16 -10.17 -27.87 -21.53
C VAL A 16 -8.91 -27.32 -20.89
N LEU A 17 -8.27 -26.37 -21.58
CA LEU A 17 -7.25 -25.50 -21.02
C LEU A 17 -7.92 -24.67 -19.92
N VAL A 18 -7.85 -25.14 -18.68
CA VAL A 18 -8.05 -24.29 -17.51
C VAL A 18 -6.86 -23.35 -17.48
N ALA A 19 -7.09 -22.10 -17.89
CA ALA A 19 -6.11 -21.04 -17.73
C ALA A 19 -5.76 -20.93 -16.23
N PRO A 20 -4.47 -20.73 -15.87
CA PRO A 20 -4.13 -20.46 -14.49
C PRO A 20 -4.83 -19.16 -14.07
N THR A 21 -5.65 -19.23 -13.03
CA THR A 21 -6.15 -18.05 -12.33
C THR A 21 -4.95 -17.33 -11.74
N TYR A 22 -4.46 -16.31 -12.45
CA TYR A 22 -3.52 -15.35 -11.91
C TYR A 22 -4.19 -14.67 -10.71
N ALA A 23 -3.49 -14.63 -9.58
CA ALA A 23 -3.89 -13.83 -8.44
C ALA A 23 -4.02 -12.37 -8.87
N LEU A 24 -5.16 -11.73 -8.57
CA LEU A 24 -5.35 -10.30 -8.76
C LEU A 24 -4.30 -9.56 -7.91
N PRO A 25 -3.49 -8.65 -8.48
CA PRO A 25 -2.80 -7.67 -7.66
C PRO A 25 -3.85 -6.68 -7.14
N SER A 26 -4.05 -6.62 -5.82
CA SER A 26 -5.29 -6.12 -5.19
C SER A 26 -5.37 -4.61 -4.94
N GLU A 27 -4.55 -3.77 -5.56
CA GLU A 27 -4.65 -2.31 -5.40
C GLU A 27 -4.01 -1.57 -6.58
N VAL A 28 -4.75 -0.62 -7.16
CA VAL A 28 -4.20 0.34 -8.12
C VAL A 28 -3.20 1.23 -7.37
N LYS A 29 -2.04 1.49 -7.96
CA LYS A 29 -1.05 2.39 -7.37
C LYS A 29 -1.27 3.79 -7.94
N SER A 30 -1.28 4.81 -7.09
CA SER A 30 -1.43 6.22 -7.48
C SER A 30 -0.35 7.08 -6.83
N ILE A 31 0.16 8.08 -7.55
CA ILE A 31 1.06 9.13 -7.05
C ILE A 31 0.67 10.50 -7.59
N ASP A 32 1.11 11.57 -6.93
CA ASP A 32 0.89 12.93 -7.42
C ASP A 32 1.67 13.19 -8.71
N ALA A 33 1.10 14.00 -9.60
CA ALA A 33 1.74 14.43 -10.84
C ALA A 33 2.37 15.83 -10.68
N PRO A 34 3.47 16.13 -11.41
CA PRO A 34 4.10 17.45 -11.36
C PRO A 34 3.27 18.50 -12.10
N TRP A 35 3.64 19.78 -11.90
CA TRP A 35 3.10 20.91 -12.66
C TRP A 35 3.99 21.23 -13.85
N VAL A 36 3.38 21.46 -15.01
CA VAL A 36 4.02 21.99 -16.22
C VAL A 36 3.54 23.42 -16.43
N TYR A 37 4.42 24.30 -16.91
CA TYR A 37 4.19 25.74 -17.00
C TYR A 37 4.31 26.22 -18.44
N PHE A 38 3.35 27.03 -18.87
CA PHE A 38 3.38 27.71 -20.16
C PHE A 38 3.75 29.19 -20.01
N TYR A 39 4.72 29.65 -20.78
CA TYR A 39 5.35 30.96 -20.57
C TYR A 39 5.04 31.98 -21.67
N ALA A 40 5.12 33.26 -21.29
CA ALA A 40 5.12 34.38 -22.23
C ALA A 40 6.49 34.51 -22.91
N ASP A 41 6.53 34.65 -24.24
CA ASP A 41 7.77 34.93 -24.97
C ASP A 41 8.40 36.28 -24.52
N GLN A 42 9.68 36.27 -24.15
CA GLN A 42 10.47 37.43 -23.70
C GLN A 42 11.51 37.91 -24.74
N SER A 43 11.54 37.35 -25.95
CA SER A 43 12.69 37.43 -26.86
C SER A 43 12.93 38.79 -27.56
N GLY A 44 12.11 39.83 -27.34
CA GLY A 44 12.29 41.16 -27.95
C GLY A 44 12.28 41.15 -29.50
N ARG A 45 11.85 40.05 -30.12
CA ARG A 45 11.72 39.88 -31.56
C ARG A 45 10.47 40.63 -32.06
N PRO A 46 10.46 41.11 -33.33
CA PRO A 46 9.37 41.94 -33.83
C PRO A 46 8.03 41.20 -33.75
N LEU A 47 6.97 41.94 -33.38
CA LEU A 47 5.58 41.51 -33.41
C LEU A 47 5.29 40.73 -34.71
N LEU A 48 4.55 39.62 -34.63
CA LEU A 48 4.09 38.89 -35.81
C LEU A 48 3.37 39.87 -36.74
N THR A 49 3.96 40.14 -37.91
CA THR A 49 3.44 41.08 -38.93
C THR A 49 2.37 40.47 -39.83
N LYS A 50 1.88 39.27 -39.49
CA LYS A 50 0.97 38.49 -40.31
C LYS A 50 -0.29 38.18 -39.50
N ASN A 51 -1.44 38.61 -40.02
CA ASN A 51 -2.74 38.21 -39.49
C ASN A 51 -2.80 36.67 -39.49
N ALA A 52 -3.08 36.07 -38.32
CA ALA A 52 -3.39 34.65 -38.23
C ALA A 52 -4.55 34.34 -39.19
N ILE A 53 -4.44 33.24 -39.94
CA ILE A 53 -5.57 32.74 -40.73
C ILE A 53 -6.52 32.09 -39.73
N PRO A 54 -7.71 32.66 -39.48
CA PRO A 54 -8.59 32.12 -38.46
C PRO A 54 -9.11 30.76 -38.91
N ARG A 55 -8.85 29.74 -38.09
CA ARG A 55 -9.47 28.41 -38.26
C ARG A 55 -10.68 28.37 -37.35
N THR A 56 -11.83 28.79 -37.86
CA THR A 56 -13.09 28.64 -37.15
C THR A 56 -13.43 27.15 -37.05
N PHE A 57 -13.38 26.60 -35.83
CA PHE A 57 -13.81 25.24 -35.54
C PHE A 57 -15.33 25.21 -35.43
N SER A 58 -16.00 24.58 -36.39
CA SER A 58 -17.42 24.25 -36.30
C SER A 58 -17.56 22.94 -35.53
N GLN A 59 -18.17 22.96 -34.34
CA GLN A 59 -18.51 21.73 -33.63
C GLN A 59 -19.48 20.86 -34.45
N GLU A 60 -18.98 19.77 -35.01
CA GLU A 60 -19.83 18.70 -35.50
C GLU A 60 -20.10 17.73 -34.35
N LYS A 61 -21.29 17.81 -33.71
CA LYS A 61 -21.69 16.90 -32.62
C LYS A 61 -21.53 15.41 -32.96
N ALA A 62 -21.51 15.06 -34.24
CA ALA A 62 -21.27 13.70 -34.72
C ALA A 62 -19.82 13.19 -34.55
N LEU A 63 -18.86 14.08 -34.27
CA LEU A 63 -17.42 13.78 -34.14
C LEU A 63 -16.91 13.76 -32.69
N VAL A 64 -17.77 14.00 -31.69
CA VAL A 64 -17.40 13.98 -30.27
C VAL A 64 -17.03 12.55 -29.84
N LYS A 65 -15.81 12.37 -29.32
CA LYS A 65 -15.24 11.09 -28.90
C LYS A 65 -15.22 10.91 -27.38
N SER A 66 -15.24 12.01 -26.62
CA SER A 66 -15.17 12.01 -25.15
C SER A 66 -16.08 13.06 -24.54
N SER A 67 -16.55 12.81 -23.31
CA SER A 67 -17.25 13.81 -22.49
C SER A 67 -16.26 14.46 -21.53
N PHE A 68 -16.30 15.79 -21.43
CA PHE A 68 -15.54 16.56 -20.44
C PHE A 68 -16.49 17.24 -19.44
N LYS A 69 -16.14 17.24 -18.15
CA LYS A 69 -16.89 17.88 -17.07
C LYS A 69 -16.01 18.94 -16.42
N VAL A 70 -16.37 20.21 -16.62
CA VAL A 70 -15.52 21.33 -16.20
C VAL A 70 -16.04 21.95 -14.91
N ASP A 71 -15.16 22.09 -13.93
CA ASP A 71 -15.38 22.83 -12.70
C ASP A 71 -14.71 24.21 -12.81
N PHE A 72 -15.54 25.26 -12.70
CA PHE A 72 -15.13 26.66 -12.75
C PHE A 72 -15.18 27.34 -11.38
N THR A 73 -15.00 26.60 -10.28
CA THR A 73 -15.21 27.05 -8.89
C THR A 73 -14.82 28.50 -8.60
N ASN A 74 -13.66 28.99 -9.06
CA ASN A 74 -13.24 30.39 -8.89
C ASN A 74 -12.97 31.14 -10.20
N THR A 75 -13.32 30.58 -11.36
CA THR A 75 -13.04 31.18 -12.67
C THR A 75 -14.15 32.15 -13.10
N PRO A 76 -13.83 33.43 -13.40
CA PRO A 76 -14.85 34.42 -13.76
C PRO A 76 -15.58 34.06 -15.07
N GLU A 77 -16.88 34.33 -15.12
CA GLU A 77 -17.76 33.88 -16.21
C GLU A 77 -17.32 34.34 -17.60
N ILE A 78 -16.73 35.53 -17.72
CA ILE A 78 -16.28 36.11 -18.99
C ILE A 78 -15.19 35.27 -19.68
N TYR A 79 -14.41 34.48 -18.94
CA TYR A 79 -13.33 33.65 -19.50
C TYR A 79 -13.80 32.26 -19.92
N ARG A 80 -14.95 31.79 -19.40
CA ARG A 80 -15.46 30.42 -19.60
C ARG A 80 -15.71 30.05 -21.06
N PRO A 81 -16.21 30.94 -21.95
CA PRO A 81 -16.44 30.59 -23.35
C PRO A 81 -15.17 30.14 -24.09
N ALA A 82 -14.06 30.87 -23.95
CA ALA A 82 -12.79 30.52 -24.58
C ALA A 82 -12.19 29.22 -23.98
N ILE A 83 -12.35 29.02 -22.67
CA ILE A 83 -11.93 27.77 -22.02
C ILE A 83 -12.73 26.58 -22.54
N ASN A 84 -14.06 26.72 -22.64
CA ASN A 84 -14.92 25.66 -23.18
C ASN A 84 -14.63 25.37 -24.65
N ALA A 85 -14.32 26.38 -25.47
CA ALA A 85 -13.96 26.17 -26.87
C ALA A 85 -12.75 25.24 -27.02
N ALA A 86 -11.68 25.46 -26.25
CA ALA A 86 -10.52 24.57 -26.23
C ALA A 86 -10.86 23.15 -25.72
N ILE A 87 -11.72 23.03 -24.71
CA ILE A 87 -12.16 21.73 -24.18
C ILE A 87 -13.03 20.98 -25.20
N ASP A 88 -13.87 21.71 -25.94
CA ASP A 88 -14.70 21.14 -27.01
C ASP A 88 -13.84 20.62 -28.17
N VAL A 89 -12.73 21.29 -28.49
CA VAL A 89 -11.72 20.76 -29.43
C VAL A 89 -11.13 19.44 -28.90
N TRP A 90 -10.77 19.35 -27.62
CA TRP A 90 -10.29 18.10 -27.02
C TRP A 90 -11.35 17.00 -26.97
N SER A 91 -12.63 17.34 -26.83
CA SER A 91 -13.75 16.38 -26.86
C SER A 91 -13.82 15.58 -28.18
N GLN A 92 -13.32 16.15 -29.28
CA GLN A 92 -13.29 15.51 -30.61
C GLN A 92 -11.97 14.81 -30.91
N ASN A 93 -10.92 15.08 -30.13
CA ASN A 93 -9.56 14.62 -30.39
C ASN A 93 -9.08 13.55 -29.39
N PHE A 94 -9.52 13.62 -28.13
CA PHE A 94 -9.25 12.58 -27.13
C PHE A 94 -10.36 11.52 -27.15
N ASN A 95 -10.01 10.23 -27.07
CA ASN A 95 -10.98 9.12 -27.06
C ASN A 95 -11.04 8.46 -25.69
N SER A 96 -12.19 8.57 -25.03
CA SER A 96 -12.46 7.98 -23.72
C SER A 96 -13.95 7.72 -23.55
N GLN A 97 -14.28 6.53 -23.03
CA GLN A 97 -15.64 6.20 -22.61
C GLN A 97 -15.95 6.68 -21.18
N VAL A 98 -14.90 7.10 -20.45
CA VAL A 98 -15.00 7.66 -19.09
C VAL A 98 -14.98 9.18 -19.20
N PRO A 99 -15.94 9.91 -18.59
CA PRO A 99 -15.93 11.37 -18.62
C PRO A 99 -14.68 11.94 -17.92
N VAL A 100 -13.97 12.85 -18.59
CA VAL A 100 -12.78 13.52 -18.04
C VAL A 100 -13.21 14.73 -17.22
N LYS A 101 -12.93 14.75 -15.92
CA LYS A 101 -13.17 15.87 -15.01
C LYS A 101 -12.00 16.85 -15.11
N VAL A 102 -12.31 18.11 -15.38
CA VAL A 102 -11.33 19.20 -15.53
C VAL A 102 -11.61 20.26 -14.45
N GLN A 103 -10.64 20.54 -13.60
CA GLN A 103 -10.71 21.64 -12.65
C GLN A 103 -9.95 22.84 -13.19
N VAL A 104 -10.63 23.99 -13.32
CA VAL A 104 -10.03 25.23 -13.80
C VAL A 104 -10.00 26.27 -12.68
N LEU A 105 -8.78 26.62 -12.30
CA LEU A 105 -8.49 27.55 -11.21
C LEU A 105 -8.00 28.88 -11.76
N TRP A 106 -8.61 29.97 -11.30
CA TRP A 106 -8.20 31.33 -11.60
C TRP A 106 -7.48 31.94 -10.40
N GLU A 107 -6.15 32.00 -10.45
CA GLU A 107 -5.33 32.34 -9.28
C GLU A 107 -4.09 33.15 -9.64
N ARG A 108 -3.49 33.83 -8.66
CA ARG A 108 -2.30 34.65 -8.87
C ARG A 108 -1.05 33.78 -8.80
N GLN A 109 -0.24 33.78 -9.86
CA GLN A 109 1.07 33.11 -9.86
C GLN A 109 2.19 34.06 -9.41
N ALA A 110 3.33 33.48 -9.03
CA ALA A 110 4.48 34.22 -8.53
C ALA A 110 5.15 35.12 -9.59
N SER A 111 5.05 34.73 -10.88
CA SER A 111 5.61 35.46 -12.02
C SER A 111 4.51 35.81 -13.02
N ALA A 112 4.50 37.06 -13.52
CA ALA A 112 3.63 37.46 -14.62
C ALA A 112 4.02 36.77 -15.95
N GLY A 113 5.26 36.26 -16.06
CA GLY A 113 5.74 35.53 -17.22
C GLY A 113 5.18 34.10 -17.34
N THR A 114 4.54 33.57 -16.29
CA THR A 114 3.79 32.31 -16.35
C THR A 114 2.36 32.61 -16.78
N LEU A 115 1.94 32.11 -17.93
CA LEU A 115 0.61 32.35 -18.48
C LEU A 115 -0.43 31.41 -17.83
N ALA A 116 -0.11 30.12 -17.80
CA ALA A 116 -0.88 29.09 -17.14
C ALA A 116 0.03 27.93 -16.70
N ALA A 117 -0.55 26.98 -15.99
CA ALA A 117 0.08 25.72 -15.65
C ALA A 117 -0.96 24.60 -15.56
N ALA A 118 -0.57 23.37 -15.84
CA ALA A 118 -1.43 22.21 -15.74
C ALA A 118 -0.72 21.01 -15.14
N SER A 119 -1.55 20.10 -14.62
CA SER A 119 -1.12 18.84 -14.06
C SER A 119 -2.23 17.80 -14.29
N PRO A 120 -1.88 16.54 -14.61
CA PRO A 120 -2.78 15.43 -14.41
C PRO A 120 -3.27 15.39 -12.96
N GLY A 121 -4.43 14.79 -12.70
CA GLY A 121 -4.89 14.54 -11.33
C GLY A 121 -3.83 13.77 -10.54
N LYS A 122 -3.41 12.63 -11.10
CA LYS A 122 -2.37 11.73 -10.60
C LYS A 122 -1.73 10.95 -11.75
N PHE A 123 -0.67 10.20 -11.42
CA PHE A 123 -0.25 9.07 -12.23
C PHE A 123 -0.64 7.73 -11.59
N HIS A 124 -1.05 6.77 -12.41
CA HIS A 124 -1.51 5.45 -11.98
C HIS A 124 -0.72 4.31 -12.61
N SER A 125 -0.61 3.20 -11.89
CA SER A 125 -0.06 1.93 -12.42
C SER A 125 -0.79 0.74 -11.80
N ASN A 126 -0.54 -0.47 -12.32
CA ASN A 126 -1.19 -1.71 -11.87
C ASN A 126 -2.73 -1.70 -12.01
N PHE A 127 -3.25 -1.05 -13.04
CA PHE A 127 -4.68 -1.02 -13.37
C PHE A 127 -5.01 -1.92 -14.58
N LYS A 128 -6.31 -2.09 -14.84
CA LYS A 128 -6.84 -2.95 -15.89
C LYS A 128 -6.38 -2.48 -17.29
N ASN A 129 -6.03 -3.43 -18.17
CA ASN A 129 -5.61 -3.19 -19.56
C ASN A 129 -4.34 -2.32 -19.74
N ILE A 130 -3.56 -2.09 -18.69
CA ILE A 130 -2.33 -1.27 -18.77
C ILE A 130 -1.38 -1.78 -19.88
N PRO A 131 -0.94 -0.92 -20.83
CA PRO A 131 -0.06 -1.34 -21.94
C PRO A 131 1.31 -1.81 -21.47
N ASP A 132 1.89 -1.10 -20.50
CA ASP A 132 3.14 -1.48 -19.86
C ASP A 132 3.07 -1.33 -18.34
N LYS A 133 3.32 -2.43 -17.63
CA LYS A 133 3.24 -2.51 -16.17
C LYS A 133 4.37 -1.77 -15.44
N ASP A 134 5.43 -1.38 -16.15
CA ASP A 134 6.58 -0.68 -15.58
C ASP A 134 6.42 0.85 -15.67
N LEU A 135 5.31 1.32 -16.26
CA LEU A 135 4.99 2.73 -16.49
C LEU A 135 3.83 3.23 -15.62
N TRP A 136 3.75 4.55 -15.55
CA TRP A 136 2.75 5.31 -14.80
C TRP A 136 2.00 6.26 -15.75
N TYR A 137 0.67 6.11 -15.82
CA TYR A 137 -0.18 6.79 -16.79
C TYR A 137 -0.97 7.91 -16.12
N ALA A 138 -1.06 9.08 -16.77
CA ALA A 138 -1.87 10.20 -16.30
C ALA A 138 -3.33 9.77 -16.12
N SER A 139 -4.04 10.30 -15.12
CA SER A 139 -5.41 9.88 -14.77
C SER A 139 -6.35 9.75 -15.97
N ALA A 140 -6.41 10.75 -16.86
CA ALA A 140 -7.25 10.69 -18.06
C ALA A 140 -6.89 9.52 -19.01
N LEU A 141 -5.59 9.23 -19.19
CA LEU A 141 -5.13 8.10 -20.00
C LEU A 141 -5.41 6.76 -19.30
N ALA A 142 -5.17 6.70 -17.99
CA ALA A 142 -5.39 5.50 -17.20
C ALA A 142 -6.87 5.09 -17.22
N ASP A 143 -7.78 6.05 -17.04
CA ASP A 143 -9.22 5.84 -17.10
C ASP A 143 -9.68 5.42 -18.51
N ALA A 144 -9.16 6.09 -19.55
CA ALA A 144 -9.48 5.74 -20.94
C ALA A 144 -9.05 4.31 -21.29
N ILE A 145 -7.89 3.86 -20.79
CA ILE A 145 -7.37 2.51 -20.99
C ILE A 145 -8.14 1.47 -20.16
N ALA A 146 -8.43 1.78 -18.90
CA ALA A 146 -9.13 0.88 -17.98
C ALA A 146 -10.61 0.71 -18.38
N GLY A 147 -11.21 1.75 -18.95
CA GLY A 147 -12.63 1.86 -19.25
C GLY A 147 -13.50 2.12 -18.02
N GLU A 148 -12.89 2.58 -16.92
CA GLU A 148 -13.54 2.95 -15.65
C GLU A 148 -12.80 4.12 -15.00
N ASP A 149 -13.50 4.93 -14.19
CA ASP A 149 -12.92 6.01 -13.39
C ASP A 149 -12.19 5.39 -12.18
N ILE A 150 -10.86 5.40 -12.23
CA ILE A 150 -10.00 4.74 -11.24
C ILE A 150 -10.04 5.45 -9.89
N GLU A 151 -10.17 6.78 -9.87
CA GLU A 151 -10.15 7.59 -8.65
C GLU A 151 -11.25 8.68 -8.67
N PRO A 152 -12.53 8.30 -8.42
CA PRO A 152 -13.68 9.17 -8.70
C PRO A 152 -13.71 10.51 -7.96
N THR A 153 -12.99 10.61 -6.83
CA THR A 153 -12.93 11.82 -6.00
C THR A 153 -11.91 12.86 -6.47
N ILE A 154 -11.04 12.51 -7.42
CA ILE A 154 -10.00 13.41 -7.98
C ILE A 154 -10.41 13.80 -9.40
N ALA A 155 -10.08 15.03 -9.81
CA ALA A 155 -10.26 15.45 -11.20
C ALA A 155 -9.07 14.99 -12.05
N GLU A 156 -9.30 14.45 -13.25
CA GLU A 156 -8.22 13.91 -14.08
C GLU A 156 -7.28 15.00 -14.61
N VAL A 157 -7.76 16.24 -14.73
CA VAL A 157 -6.99 17.39 -15.21
C VAL A 157 -7.21 18.59 -14.29
N THR A 158 -6.12 19.26 -13.90
CA THR A 158 -6.19 20.56 -13.22
C THR A 158 -5.41 21.61 -14.00
N ILE A 159 -6.03 22.76 -14.27
CA ILE A 159 -5.43 23.90 -14.95
C ILE A 159 -5.49 25.12 -14.04
N ARG A 160 -4.37 25.84 -13.93
CA ARG A 160 -4.23 27.11 -13.23
C ARG A 160 -3.95 28.23 -14.22
N ILE A 161 -4.90 29.14 -14.37
CA ILE A 161 -4.74 30.33 -15.20
C ILE A 161 -4.21 31.46 -14.34
N ASN A 162 -3.13 32.12 -14.77
CA ASN A 162 -2.57 33.24 -14.03
C ASN A 162 -3.46 34.48 -14.14
N SER A 163 -4.19 34.76 -13.06
CA SER A 163 -5.13 35.87 -12.95
C SER A 163 -4.52 37.26 -13.20
N THR A 164 -3.21 37.43 -13.06
CA THR A 164 -2.54 38.71 -13.36
C THR A 164 -2.58 39.07 -14.84
N ASN A 165 -2.75 38.07 -15.70
CA ASN A 165 -2.70 38.24 -17.15
C ASN A 165 -4.08 38.56 -17.76
N GLY A 166 -5.16 38.55 -16.96
CA GLY A 166 -6.54 38.75 -17.43
C GLY A 166 -6.73 39.90 -18.44
N PRO A 167 -6.21 41.13 -18.19
CA PRO A 167 -6.32 42.25 -19.14
C PRO A 167 -5.65 42.01 -20.50
N MET A 168 -4.65 41.13 -20.54
CA MET A 168 -3.83 40.80 -21.70
C MET A 168 -4.38 39.58 -22.46
N LEU A 169 -5.43 38.93 -21.95
CA LEU A 169 -6.06 37.80 -22.63
C LEU A 169 -7.05 38.27 -23.70
N TYR A 170 -7.04 37.56 -24.82
CA TYR A 170 -8.06 37.60 -25.85
C TYR A 170 -9.04 36.45 -25.60
N LEU A 171 -10.33 36.78 -25.60
CA LEU A 171 -11.42 35.87 -25.22
C LEU A 171 -12.26 35.44 -26.42
N GLY A 172 -11.96 35.96 -27.61
CA GLY A 172 -12.64 35.56 -28.83
C GLY A 172 -12.16 34.17 -29.27
N THR A 173 -13.08 33.37 -29.79
CA THR A 173 -12.83 32.03 -30.31
C THR A 173 -12.87 32.02 -31.85
N ASP A 174 -12.66 33.19 -32.45
CA ASP A 174 -12.79 33.43 -33.88
C ASP A 174 -11.44 33.40 -34.61
N GLY A 175 -10.34 33.31 -33.85
CA GLY A 175 -8.95 33.33 -34.32
C GLY A 175 -8.38 34.71 -34.64
N ASN A 176 -9.08 35.80 -34.29
CA ASN A 176 -8.66 37.18 -34.58
C ASN A 176 -7.94 37.84 -33.40
N CYS A 177 -7.07 37.09 -32.71
CA CYS A 177 -6.32 37.60 -31.55
C CYS A 177 -5.45 38.81 -31.95
N PRO A 178 -5.61 39.98 -31.30
CA PRO A 178 -4.77 41.14 -31.58
C PRO A 178 -3.30 40.89 -31.25
N SER A 179 -2.40 41.55 -31.97
CA SER A 179 -0.94 41.44 -31.77
C SER A 179 -0.44 41.97 -30.41
N THR A 180 -1.33 42.37 -29.50
CA THR A 180 -1.01 42.85 -28.14
C THR A 180 -1.67 42.00 -27.06
N LYS A 181 -2.24 40.84 -27.41
CA LYS A 181 -2.96 39.94 -26.50
C LYS A 181 -2.52 38.49 -26.68
N TYR A 182 -2.68 37.69 -25.64
CA TYR A 182 -2.50 36.23 -25.68
C TYR A 182 -3.87 35.58 -25.90
N ASP A 183 -3.94 34.62 -26.82
CA ASP A 183 -5.18 33.89 -27.10
C ASP A 183 -5.47 32.87 -25.99
N LEU A 184 -6.57 33.06 -25.24
CA LEU A 184 -6.91 32.18 -24.12
C LEU A 184 -7.29 30.77 -24.58
N GLU A 185 -7.93 30.62 -25.74
CA GLU A 185 -8.28 29.30 -26.26
C GLU A 185 -7.01 28.49 -26.57
N SER A 186 -6.02 29.11 -27.23
CA SER A 186 -4.70 28.49 -27.45
C SER A 186 -3.99 28.12 -26.15
N MET A 187 -4.00 29.02 -25.15
CA MET A 187 -3.43 28.71 -23.84
C MET A 187 -4.07 27.46 -23.21
N ILE A 188 -5.40 27.37 -23.20
CA ILE A 188 -6.09 26.22 -22.59
C ILE A 188 -5.88 24.96 -23.43
N LEU A 189 -5.83 25.08 -24.75
CA LEU A 189 -5.61 23.93 -25.63
C LEU A 189 -4.24 23.26 -25.33
N HIS A 190 -3.21 24.07 -25.09
CA HIS A 190 -1.88 23.63 -24.66
C HIS A 190 -1.93 22.96 -23.28
N GLU A 191 -2.48 23.63 -22.27
CA GLU A 191 -2.52 23.14 -20.89
C GLU A 191 -3.31 21.83 -20.74
N MET A 192 -4.38 21.68 -21.52
CA MET A 192 -5.13 20.43 -21.60
C MET A 192 -4.26 19.26 -22.07
N ALA A 193 -3.30 19.46 -22.98
CA ALA A 193 -2.41 18.39 -23.42
C ALA A 193 -1.54 17.86 -22.26
N HIS A 194 -1.00 18.75 -21.43
CA HIS A 194 -0.25 18.35 -20.23
C HIS A 194 -1.14 17.60 -19.23
N GLY A 195 -2.34 18.13 -18.95
CA GLY A 195 -3.31 17.45 -18.10
C GLY A 195 -3.67 16.04 -18.58
N LEU A 196 -3.79 15.87 -19.89
CA LEU A 196 -4.07 14.59 -20.53
C LEU A 196 -2.85 13.65 -20.58
N GLY A 197 -1.65 14.08 -20.18
CA GLY A 197 -0.48 13.21 -20.02
C GLY A 197 0.70 13.49 -20.95
N PHE A 198 0.70 14.61 -21.69
CA PHE A 198 1.88 15.04 -22.46
C PHE A 198 2.92 15.70 -21.53
N LEU A 199 3.59 14.94 -20.69
CA LEU A 199 4.63 15.46 -19.79
C LEU A 199 5.56 14.35 -19.30
N SER A 200 6.81 14.74 -19.05
CA SER A 200 7.81 13.91 -18.38
C SER A 200 7.61 13.96 -16.86
N ASN A 201 7.96 12.86 -16.17
CA ASN A 201 8.04 12.82 -14.71
C ASN A 201 9.51 12.84 -14.22
N ALA A 202 10.38 13.50 -14.99
CA ALA A 202 11.77 13.72 -14.62
C ALA A 202 11.94 14.92 -13.70
N ASP A 203 12.83 14.79 -12.73
CA ASP A 203 13.25 15.85 -11.81
C ASP A 203 14.74 16.13 -11.94
N TYR A 204 15.16 17.36 -11.63
CA TYR A 204 16.52 17.85 -11.76
C TYR A 204 16.99 18.62 -10.53
N ASP A 205 18.04 18.12 -9.88
CA ASP A 205 18.73 18.80 -8.80
C ASP A 205 19.82 19.72 -9.37
N SER A 206 19.53 21.02 -9.40
CA SER A 206 20.46 22.03 -9.91
C SER A 206 21.71 22.23 -9.05
N ARG A 207 21.72 21.78 -7.79
CA ARG A 207 22.88 21.94 -6.89
C ARG A 207 23.97 20.93 -7.21
N TYR A 208 23.58 19.71 -7.56
CA TYR A 208 24.50 18.60 -7.82
C TYR A 208 24.49 18.11 -9.27
N GLY A 209 23.57 18.60 -10.10
CA GLY A 209 23.43 18.23 -11.51
C GLY A 209 22.84 16.83 -11.72
N TYR A 210 22.16 16.26 -10.72
CA TYR A 210 21.54 14.94 -10.82
C TYR A 210 20.15 15.04 -11.44
N GLY A 211 19.85 14.15 -12.38
CA GLY A 211 18.48 13.90 -12.84
C GLY A 211 17.92 12.65 -12.17
N SER A 212 16.59 12.59 -12.01
CA SER A 212 15.90 11.41 -11.50
C SER A 212 14.54 11.19 -12.17
N ILE A 213 14.21 9.92 -12.41
CA ILE A 213 12.90 9.42 -12.84
C ILE A 213 12.61 8.17 -12.01
N GLN A 214 11.66 8.23 -11.06
CA GLN A 214 11.29 7.06 -10.25
C GLN A 214 10.03 6.36 -10.79
N GLN A 215 9.06 7.12 -11.27
CA GLN A 215 7.83 6.64 -11.87
C GLN A 215 7.77 7.08 -13.33
N PRO A 216 8.44 6.34 -14.24
CA PRO A 216 8.51 6.73 -15.63
C PRO A 216 7.12 6.68 -16.29
N THR A 217 6.83 7.69 -17.08
CA THR A 217 5.60 7.83 -17.86
C THR A 217 5.78 7.27 -19.28
N PRO A 218 4.70 7.08 -20.05
CA PRO A 218 4.80 6.85 -21.48
C PRO A 218 5.65 7.91 -22.20
N PHE A 219 5.57 9.17 -21.79
CA PHE A 219 6.38 10.24 -22.37
C PHE A 219 7.88 9.97 -22.19
N ASP A 220 8.30 9.61 -20.97
CA ASP A 220 9.70 9.27 -20.66
C ASP A 220 10.19 8.03 -21.43
N ALA A 221 9.28 7.12 -21.76
CA ALA A 221 9.57 5.92 -22.53
C ALA A 221 9.82 6.21 -24.02
N TYR A 222 9.21 7.26 -24.56
CA TYR A 222 9.38 7.65 -25.96
C TYR A 222 10.39 8.78 -26.17
N ALA A 223 10.75 9.54 -25.14
CA ALA A 223 11.89 10.44 -25.16
C ALA A 223 13.19 9.64 -25.29
N GLN A 224 14.05 10.02 -26.23
CA GLN A 224 15.34 9.37 -26.50
C GLN A 224 16.49 10.37 -26.53
N ILE A 225 17.63 9.94 -26.01
CA ILE A 225 18.91 10.64 -26.21
C ILE A 225 19.49 10.30 -27.59
N SER A 226 20.50 11.06 -28.01
CA SER A 226 21.10 10.98 -29.35
C SER A 226 21.65 9.60 -29.73
N ASP A 227 22.05 8.78 -28.75
CA ASP A 227 22.53 7.41 -28.97
C ASP A 227 21.41 6.35 -29.12
N GLY A 228 20.14 6.77 -29.02
CA GLY A 228 18.96 5.91 -29.19
C GLY A 228 18.44 5.25 -27.91
N ARG A 229 19.10 5.41 -26.76
CA ARG A 229 18.54 4.97 -25.47
C ARG A 229 17.32 5.81 -25.08
N ARG A 230 16.35 5.19 -24.40
CA ARG A 230 15.18 5.87 -23.84
C ARG A 230 15.59 6.64 -22.58
N LEU A 231 14.97 7.78 -22.35
CA LEU A 231 15.23 8.61 -21.18
C LEU A 231 14.94 7.84 -19.89
N MET A 232 13.81 7.12 -19.84
CA MET A 232 13.44 6.27 -18.69
C MET A 232 14.43 5.15 -18.36
N ASP A 233 15.30 4.79 -19.30
CA ASP A 233 16.24 3.68 -19.09
C ASP A 233 17.49 4.12 -18.34
N LEU A 234 17.81 5.42 -18.32
CA LEU A 234 18.98 5.93 -17.63
C LEU A 234 18.91 5.67 -16.12
N ASP A 235 20.07 5.45 -15.52
CA ASP A 235 20.20 5.22 -14.09
C ASP A 235 19.62 6.42 -13.32
N SER A 236 18.88 6.14 -12.25
CA SER A 236 18.09 7.15 -11.53
C SER A 236 18.25 6.96 -10.02
N PRO A 237 18.69 8.00 -9.27
CA PRO A 237 19.21 9.27 -9.76
C PRO A 237 20.62 9.15 -10.37
N SER A 238 20.96 9.96 -11.37
CA SER A 238 22.33 10.02 -11.92
C SER A 238 22.68 11.37 -12.57
N ILE A 239 23.99 11.66 -12.64
CA ILE A 239 24.53 12.81 -13.40
C ILE A 239 24.24 12.65 -14.88
N ALA A 240 24.39 11.44 -15.43
CA ALA A 240 24.12 11.18 -16.85
C ALA A 240 22.66 11.48 -17.24
N LEU A 241 21.70 11.16 -16.36
CA LEU A 241 20.30 11.55 -16.55
C LEU A 241 20.16 13.08 -16.47
N GLY A 242 20.81 13.74 -15.51
CA GLY A 242 20.77 15.20 -15.40
C GLY A 242 21.33 15.92 -16.64
N GLU A 243 22.43 15.42 -17.21
CA GLU A 243 22.98 15.90 -18.48
C GLU A 243 21.97 15.70 -19.62
N ALA A 244 21.34 14.52 -19.72
CA ALA A 244 20.34 14.22 -20.74
C ALA A 244 19.13 15.16 -20.71
N LEU A 245 18.72 15.66 -19.54
CA LEU A 245 17.60 16.62 -19.42
C LEU A 245 17.93 18.03 -19.96
N SER A 246 19.21 18.33 -20.23
CA SER A 246 19.70 19.62 -20.74
C SER A 246 20.43 19.52 -22.08
N GLN A 247 20.37 18.33 -22.70
CA GLN A 247 20.94 18.02 -24.01
C GLN A 247 19.84 17.55 -24.95
N SER A 248 20.12 17.54 -26.25
CA SER A 248 19.13 17.21 -27.29
C SER A 248 18.45 15.87 -27.02
N LEU A 249 17.15 15.94 -26.78
CA LEU A 249 16.24 14.81 -26.75
C LEU A 249 15.33 14.84 -27.98
N VAL A 250 14.91 13.66 -28.39
CA VAL A 250 13.99 13.47 -29.53
C VAL A 250 12.88 12.49 -29.18
N TRP A 251 11.72 12.65 -29.80
CA TRP A 251 10.63 11.69 -29.73
C TRP A 251 10.85 10.50 -30.67
N SER A 252 10.64 9.29 -30.17
CA SER A 252 10.93 8.05 -30.88
C SER A 252 9.71 7.22 -31.29
N GLY A 253 8.51 7.66 -30.93
CA GLY A 253 7.29 6.96 -31.26
C GLY A 253 7.02 6.95 -32.78
N ALA A 254 6.57 5.82 -33.30
CA ALA A 254 6.46 5.58 -34.73
C ALA A 254 5.43 6.50 -35.39
N ASN A 255 4.33 6.81 -34.69
CA ASN A 255 3.30 7.70 -35.19
C ASN A 255 3.82 9.14 -35.22
N GLY A 256 4.44 9.63 -34.13
CA GLY A 256 5.02 10.97 -34.07
C GLY A 256 6.12 11.19 -35.12
N VAL A 257 7.01 10.21 -35.30
CA VAL A 257 8.05 10.25 -36.36
C VAL A 257 7.41 10.34 -37.74
N LYS A 258 6.37 9.55 -38.01
CA LYS A 258 5.65 9.59 -39.30
C LYS A 258 4.95 10.93 -39.52
N ALA A 259 4.31 11.49 -38.49
CA ALA A 259 3.64 12.79 -38.55
C ALA A 259 4.63 13.94 -38.81
N ASN A 260 5.89 13.79 -38.38
CA ASN A 260 6.97 14.72 -38.64
C ASN A 260 7.86 14.29 -39.84
N ASN A 261 7.24 13.84 -40.93
CA ASN A 261 7.90 13.51 -42.20
C ASN A 261 9.02 12.46 -42.10
N GLY A 262 8.91 11.52 -41.15
CA GLY A 262 9.92 10.48 -40.93
C GLY A 262 11.12 10.93 -40.10
N ILE A 263 11.12 12.17 -39.58
CA ILE A 263 12.19 12.72 -38.74
C ILE A 263 11.72 12.70 -37.28
N LYS A 264 12.58 12.22 -36.37
CA LYS A 264 12.28 12.25 -34.94
C LYS A 264 12.06 13.69 -34.46
N PRO A 265 10.89 14.03 -33.90
CA PRO A 265 10.61 15.37 -33.39
C PRO A 265 11.60 15.76 -32.28
N PRO A 266 12.27 16.92 -32.35
CA PRO A 266 13.09 17.41 -31.24
C PRO A 266 12.21 17.86 -30.07
N LEU A 267 12.64 17.55 -28.85
CA LEU A 267 12.01 18.00 -27.60
C LEU A 267 12.74 19.24 -27.07
N TYR A 268 12.03 20.07 -26.32
CA TYR A 268 12.58 21.27 -25.71
C TYR A 268 13.52 20.92 -24.56
N THR A 269 14.82 21.07 -24.80
CA THR A 269 15.88 20.82 -23.82
C THR A 269 16.84 22.02 -23.79
N PRO A 270 16.45 23.13 -23.16
CA PRO A 270 17.31 24.31 -23.06
C PRO A 270 18.59 23.98 -22.28
N LYS A 271 19.62 24.81 -22.49
CA LYS A 271 20.93 24.63 -21.82
C LYS A 271 20.84 24.71 -20.29
N VAL A 272 19.89 25.49 -19.79
CA VAL A 272 19.55 25.57 -18.37
C VAL A 272 18.22 24.85 -18.19
N TYR A 273 18.18 23.82 -17.35
CA TYR A 273 16.95 23.09 -17.08
C TYR A 273 15.89 24.01 -16.45
N GLU A 274 14.72 24.01 -17.04
CA GLU A 274 13.54 24.77 -16.62
C GLU A 274 12.51 23.80 -16.03
N LEU A 275 12.34 23.86 -14.71
CA LEU A 275 11.41 23.00 -13.99
C LEU A 275 10.00 23.15 -14.55
N GLY A 276 9.37 22.01 -14.85
CA GLY A 276 8.03 22.00 -15.44
C GLY A 276 7.97 22.57 -16.86
N SER A 277 9.06 22.55 -17.62
CA SER A 277 9.01 22.87 -19.05
C SER A 277 10.00 22.05 -19.86
N SER A 278 11.25 21.95 -19.41
CA SER A 278 12.26 21.10 -20.07
C SER A 278 11.76 19.67 -20.21
N VAL A 279 12.05 19.05 -21.36
CA VAL A 279 11.62 17.72 -21.79
C VAL A 279 10.14 17.60 -22.14
N SER A 280 9.25 18.27 -21.40
CA SER A 280 7.79 18.14 -21.54
C SER A 280 7.17 18.94 -22.70
N HIS A 281 7.99 19.52 -23.58
CA HIS A 281 7.55 20.31 -24.72
C HIS A 281 8.27 19.88 -26.01
N LEU A 282 7.69 20.25 -27.15
CA LEU A 282 8.38 20.23 -28.44
C LEU A 282 9.36 21.41 -28.53
N ASP A 283 10.45 21.23 -29.27
CA ASP A 283 11.47 22.27 -29.42
C ASP A 283 10.91 23.57 -30.00
N GLU A 284 11.02 24.66 -29.22
CA GLU A 284 10.54 26.00 -29.58
C GLU A 284 11.07 26.44 -30.95
N ALA A 285 12.39 26.37 -31.16
CA ALA A 285 13.02 26.89 -32.38
C ALA A 285 12.56 26.16 -33.66
N THR A 286 12.13 24.90 -33.52
CA THR A 286 11.63 24.09 -34.63
C THR A 286 10.16 24.36 -34.91
N PHE A 287 9.32 24.48 -33.87
CA PHE A 287 7.87 24.42 -34.02
C PHE A 287 7.12 25.74 -33.79
N GLU A 288 7.77 26.79 -33.24
CA GLU A 288 7.13 28.09 -32.93
C GLU A 288 6.45 28.78 -34.13
N ASN A 289 6.87 28.46 -35.36
CA ASN A 289 6.30 29.03 -36.58
C ASN A 289 5.65 27.95 -37.47
N ASP A 290 5.52 26.71 -36.97
CA ASP A 290 4.86 25.64 -37.70
C ASP A 290 3.34 25.88 -37.69
N PRO A 291 2.68 25.99 -38.86
CA PRO A 291 1.25 26.34 -38.93
C PRO A 291 0.30 25.24 -38.43
N LYS A 292 0.81 24.07 -38.04
CA LYS A 292 0.01 22.93 -37.58
C LYS A 292 0.46 22.37 -36.24
N ASN A 293 1.74 22.49 -35.88
CA ASN A 293 2.33 21.74 -34.77
C ASN A 293 2.92 22.62 -33.66
N ALA A 294 2.58 23.90 -33.61
CA ALA A 294 3.06 24.84 -32.60
C ALA A 294 2.47 24.61 -31.19
N VAL A 295 1.38 23.85 -31.05
CA VAL A 295 0.61 23.76 -29.78
C VAL A 295 1.47 23.41 -28.57
N MET A 296 2.46 22.53 -28.70
CA MET A 296 3.33 22.12 -27.59
C MET A 296 4.70 22.79 -27.59
N SER A 297 4.87 23.95 -28.22
CA SER A 297 6.02 24.81 -27.93
C SER A 297 5.87 25.42 -26.53
N PRO A 298 6.96 25.65 -25.77
CA PRO A 298 6.89 26.11 -24.37
C PRO A 298 6.47 27.58 -24.20
N ASN A 299 6.46 28.39 -25.27
CA ASN A 299 6.12 29.80 -25.18
C ASN A 299 4.93 30.16 -26.10
N LEU A 300 4.15 31.16 -25.66
CA LEU A 300 3.15 31.84 -26.49
C LEU A 300 3.58 33.28 -26.78
N LYS A 301 3.43 33.71 -28.03
CA LYS A 301 3.63 35.11 -28.46
C LYS A 301 2.32 35.89 -28.46
N PHE A 302 2.43 37.20 -28.36
CA PHE A 302 1.26 38.05 -28.61
C PHE A 302 0.73 37.88 -30.04
N GLY A 303 -0.58 37.73 -30.16
CA GLY A 303 -1.27 37.49 -31.43
C GLY A 303 -1.07 36.09 -32.02
N GLU A 304 -0.36 35.19 -31.33
CA GLU A 304 -0.25 33.80 -31.74
C GLU A 304 -1.55 33.05 -31.45
N VAL A 305 -1.97 32.21 -32.41
CA VAL A 305 -3.24 31.50 -32.39
C VAL A 305 -3.07 30.09 -32.94
N PHE A 306 -3.53 29.12 -32.16
CA PHE A 306 -3.79 27.74 -32.55
C PHE A 306 -5.06 27.23 -31.87
N HIS A 307 -6.04 26.80 -32.67
CA HIS A 307 -7.33 26.26 -32.22
C HIS A 307 -7.51 24.79 -32.66
N ASP A 308 -6.41 24.10 -32.93
CA ASP A 308 -6.36 22.67 -33.25
C ASP A 308 -5.07 22.07 -32.67
N PRO A 309 -5.10 20.88 -32.02
CA PRO A 309 -3.93 20.25 -31.42
C PRO A 309 -2.80 19.96 -32.42
N GLY A 310 -3.14 19.78 -33.70
CA GLY A 310 -2.19 19.43 -34.74
C GLY A 310 -1.95 17.92 -34.88
N PRO A 311 -1.56 17.48 -36.08
CA PRO A 311 -1.34 16.06 -36.36
C PRO A 311 -0.17 15.46 -35.59
N LEU A 312 0.87 16.24 -35.26
CA LEU A 312 2.02 15.74 -34.53
C LEU A 312 1.67 15.40 -33.08
N LEU A 313 1.02 16.32 -32.35
CA LEU A 313 0.60 16.11 -30.97
C LEU A 313 -0.33 14.88 -30.87
N MET A 314 -1.31 14.77 -31.76
CA MET A 314 -2.22 13.63 -31.79
C MET A 314 -1.48 12.31 -32.05
N ALA A 315 -0.52 12.29 -32.96
CA ALA A 315 0.28 11.12 -33.23
C ALA A 315 1.16 10.71 -32.03
N MET A 316 1.67 11.67 -31.25
CA MET A 316 2.42 11.39 -30.02
C MET A 316 1.50 10.83 -28.92
N PHE A 317 0.25 11.29 -28.81
CA PHE A 317 -0.75 10.68 -27.93
C PHE A 317 -1.05 9.22 -28.33
N ASP A 318 -1.19 8.94 -29.63
CA ASP A 318 -1.37 7.57 -30.12
C ASP A 318 -0.18 6.67 -29.75
N ASP A 319 1.05 7.20 -29.82
CA ASP A 319 2.24 6.49 -29.32
C ASP A 319 2.13 6.22 -27.81
N MET A 320 1.76 7.20 -26.98
CA MET A 320 1.66 7.05 -25.53
C MET A 320 0.58 6.06 -25.05
N LEU A 321 -0.45 5.82 -25.87
CA LEU A 321 -1.47 4.79 -25.62
C LEU A 321 -0.99 3.37 -25.99
N ALA A 322 0.09 3.25 -26.75
CA ALA A 322 0.68 1.97 -27.10
C ALA A 322 1.73 1.53 -26.08
N LYS A 323 2.08 0.24 -26.13
CA LYS A 323 3.24 -0.27 -25.41
C LYS A 323 4.51 0.23 -26.12
N PRO A 324 5.41 0.97 -25.43
CA PRO A 324 6.63 1.46 -26.06
C PRO A 324 7.54 0.29 -26.50
N PRO A 325 8.34 0.47 -27.57
CA PRO A 325 9.36 -0.50 -27.94
C PRO A 325 10.28 -0.79 -26.75
N ALA A 326 10.70 -2.05 -26.62
CA ALA A 326 11.67 -2.44 -25.58
C ALA A 326 12.96 -1.61 -25.73
N GLY A 327 13.56 -1.25 -24.60
CA GLY A 327 14.85 -0.57 -24.61
C GLY A 327 15.93 -1.47 -25.18
N LEU A 328 17.02 -0.86 -25.67
CA LEU A 328 18.20 -1.61 -26.07
C LEU A 328 19.16 -1.73 -24.89
N PRO A 329 19.67 -2.94 -24.57
CA PRO A 329 20.59 -3.13 -23.47
C PRO A 329 21.91 -2.41 -23.73
N PHE A 330 22.26 -1.48 -22.85
CA PHE A 330 23.51 -0.74 -22.89
C PHE A 330 24.52 -1.38 -21.91
N GLY A 331 25.35 -2.29 -22.44
CA GLY A 331 26.34 -3.01 -21.65
C GLY A 331 25.77 -4.19 -20.87
N THR A 332 26.63 -4.82 -20.06
CA THR A 332 26.21 -5.91 -19.16
C THR A 332 25.52 -5.35 -17.91
N PRO A 333 24.64 -6.13 -17.25
CA PRO A 333 24.07 -5.72 -15.98
C PRO A 333 25.13 -5.56 -14.90
N GLY A 334 24.92 -4.62 -13.99
CA GLY A 334 25.68 -4.51 -12.75
C GLY A 334 25.32 -5.64 -11.77
N THR A 335 26.01 -5.68 -10.63
CA THR A 335 25.79 -6.70 -9.60
C THR A 335 24.42 -6.53 -8.92
N PRO A 336 23.63 -7.60 -8.71
CA PRO A 336 22.47 -7.56 -7.82
C PRO A 336 22.85 -7.06 -6.42
N ARG A 337 21.99 -6.27 -5.79
CA ARG A 337 22.25 -5.60 -4.51
C ARG A 337 21.44 -6.23 -3.39
N ASN A 338 21.80 -5.94 -2.14
CA ASN A 338 21.06 -6.35 -0.93
C ASN A 338 20.65 -7.84 -0.93
N VAL A 339 21.54 -8.70 -1.45
CA VAL A 339 21.28 -10.13 -1.60
C VAL A 339 21.21 -10.83 -0.24
N LYS A 340 20.12 -11.54 0.02
CA LYS A 340 19.85 -12.19 1.29
C LYS A 340 19.15 -13.52 1.07
N ALA A 341 19.45 -14.50 1.91
CA ALA A 341 18.77 -15.78 1.97
C ALA A 341 18.11 -15.97 3.32
N LEU A 342 16.85 -16.41 3.30
CA LEU A 342 16.03 -16.71 4.47
C LEU A 342 15.76 -18.22 4.57
N VAL A 343 15.81 -18.76 5.79
CA VAL A 343 15.66 -20.18 6.12
C VAL A 343 14.25 -20.69 5.80
N GLY A 344 14.08 -21.71 4.95
CA GLY A 344 12.79 -22.40 4.70
C GLY A 344 12.85 -23.90 5.00
N ASP A 345 11.73 -24.61 4.78
CA ASP A 345 11.67 -26.08 4.87
C ASP A 345 12.03 -26.72 3.55
N ARG A 346 13.16 -27.46 3.53
CA ARG A 346 13.77 -28.02 2.31
C ARG A 346 13.95 -26.97 1.20
N SER A 347 14.08 -25.72 1.61
CA SER A 347 14.06 -24.55 0.74
C SER A 347 14.73 -23.34 1.38
N ALA A 348 14.96 -22.30 0.57
CA ALA A 348 15.38 -20.99 1.01
C ALA A 348 14.63 -19.92 0.21
N ILE A 349 14.35 -18.77 0.84
CA ILE A 349 13.82 -17.59 0.14
C ILE A 349 14.99 -16.65 -0.10
N VAL A 350 15.33 -16.41 -1.36
CA VAL A 350 16.40 -15.51 -1.77
C VAL A 350 15.80 -14.18 -2.20
N SER A 351 16.06 -13.12 -1.44
CA SER A 351 15.67 -11.75 -1.77
C SER A 351 16.87 -10.95 -2.22
N PHE A 352 16.65 -10.03 -3.15
CA PHE A 352 17.66 -9.13 -3.68
C PHE A 352 17.00 -7.91 -4.32
N ASP A 353 17.78 -6.84 -4.42
CA ASP A 353 17.45 -5.68 -5.24
C ASP A 353 18.13 -5.80 -6.60
N PRO A 354 17.50 -5.32 -7.67
CA PRO A 354 18.14 -5.21 -8.96
C PRO A 354 19.43 -4.37 -8.95
N PRO A 355 20.30 -4.54 -9.96
CA PRO A 355 21.41 -3.65 -10.24
C PRO A 355 20.94 -2.19 -10.40
N ILE A 356 21.81 -1.22 -10.11
CA ILE A 356 21.49 0.21 -10.32
C ILE A 356 21.11 0.47 -11.78
N ASN A 357 21.84 -0.16 -12.69
CA ASN A 357 21.67 -0.04 -14.13
C ASN A 357 20.64 -1.02 -14.71
N GLN A 358 19.70 -1.53 -13.91
CA GLN A 358 18.74 -2.56 -14.37
C GLN A 358 18.00 -2.15 -15.65
N ARG A 359 17.61 -0.87 -15.72
CA ARG A 359 16.86 -0.32 -16.86
C ARG A 359 17.77 -0.10 -18.06
N THR A 360 18.91 0.57 -17.93
CA THR A 360 19.87 0.75 -19.05
C THR A 360 20.35 -0.59 -19.59
N ALA A 361 20.62 -1.56 -18.72
CA ALA A 361 21.03 -2.90 -19.11
C ALA A 361 19.85 -3.78 -19.60
N GLN A 362 18.59 -3.36 -19.46
CA GLN A 362 17.42 -4.19 -19.81
C GLN A 362 17.52 -5.61 -19.22
N VAL A 363 17.69 -5.71 -17.90
CA VAL A 363 17.84 -7.01 -17.22
C VAL A 363 16.63 -7.89 -17.50
N SER A 364 16.86 -9.05 -18.13
CA SER A 364 15.82 -9.99 -18.54
C SER A 364 15.59 -11.09 -17.52
N SER A 365 16.61 -11.44 -16.73
CA SER A 365 16.53 -12.49 -15.72
C SER A 365 17.67 -12.40 -14.70
N TYR A 366 17.53 -13.15 -13.62
CA TYR A 366 18.53 -13.39 -12.59
C TYR A 366 18.81 -14.89 -12.52
N VAL A 367 20.08 -15.26 -12.44
CA VAL A 367 20.52 -16.64 -12.27
C VAL A 367 20.97 -16.81 -10.82
N ILE A 368 20.30 -17.70 -10.10
CA ILE A 368 20.60 -18.04 -8.71
C ILE A 368 21.26 -19.42 -8.68
N LYS A 369 22.54 -19.46 -8.35
CA LYS A 369 23.35 -20.67 -8.21
C LYS A 369 23.39 -21.11 -6.75
N VAL A 370 23.02 -22.36 -6.47
CA VAL A 370 23.21 -22.99 -5.15
C VAL A 370 24.67 -23.38 -5.02
N ASN A 371 25.42 -22.75 -4.12
CA ASN A 371 26.88 -22.86 -4.10
C ASN A 371 27.39 -24.29 -3.83
N GLN A 372 26.63 -25.07 -3.07
CA GLN A 372 26.97 -26.43 -2.66
C GLN A 372 26.71 -27.47 -3.74
N THR A 373 25.58 -27.35 -4.47
CA THR A 373 25.17 -28.34 -5.48
C THR A 373 25.45 -27.89 -6.92
N LYS A 374 25.80 -26.61 -7.11
CA LYS A 374 25.97 -25.94 -8.42
C LYS A 374 24.71 -25.92 -9.28
N VAL A 375 23.55 -26.28 -8.72
CA VAL A 375 22.26 -26.17 -9.40
C VAL A 375 21.90 -24.70 -9.57
N GLU A 376 21.43 -24.33 -10.75
CA GLU A 376 20.99 -22.97 -11.06
C GLU A 376 19.47 -22.89 -11.17
N LYS A 377 18.91 -21.77 -10.74
CA LYS A 377 17.52 -21.39 -10.95
C LYS A 377 17.47 -20.01 -11.59
N ILE A 378 16.75 -19.91 -12.71
CA ILE A 378 16.50 -18.64 -13.39
C ILE A 378 15.17 -18.06 -12.89
N VAL A 379 15.18 -16.78 -12.52
CA VAL A 379 13.99 -16.02 -12.11
C VAL A 379 13.97 -14.66 -12.80
N THR A 380 12.80 -14.02 -12.88
CA THR A 380 12.64 -12.69 -13.49
C THR A 380 12.45 -11.58 -12.45
N SER A 381 12.26 -11.95 -11.18
CA SER A 381 11.98 -11.03 -10.07
C SER A 381 12.43 -11.61 -8.74
N SER A 382 12.45 -10.73 -7.74
CA SER A 382 12.72 -11.03 -6.33
C SER A 382 11.42 -10.86 -5.52
N PRO A 383 11.20 -11.63 -4.45
CA PRO A 383 12.04 -12.72 -3.96
C PRO A 383 11.86 -14.04 -4.75
N ALA A 384 12.82 -14.95 -4.61
CA ALA A 384 12.84 -16.25 -5.27
C ALA A 384 12.93 -17.42 -4.28
N VAL A 385 12.05 -18.42 -4.39
CA VAL A 385 12.10 -19.62 -3.56
C VAL A 385 12.97 -20.69 -4.21
N ILE A 386 14.04 -21.14 -3.55
CA ILE A 386 14.88 -22.26 -3.98
C ILE A 386 14.44 -23.52 -3.23
N THR A 387 14.02 -24.57 -3.93
CA THR A 387 13.53 -25.84 -3.35
C THR A 387 14.52 -26.98 -3.55
N GLY A 388 14.29 -28.12 -2.88
CA GLY A 388 15.12 -29.33 -3.05
C GLY A 388 16.38 -29.32 -2.20
N LEU A 389 16.42 -28.47 -1.16
CA LEU A 389 17.52 -28.43 -0.20
C LEU A 389 17.30 -29.46 0.91
N THR A 390 18.39 -29.85 1.57
CA THR A 390 18.34 -30.76 2.72
C THR A 390 18.33 -29.97 4.03
N ASN A 391 17.37 -30.27 4.91
CA ASN A 391 17.32 -29.65 6.23
C ASN A 391 18.55 -30.04 7.08
N GLY A 392 19.09 -29.07 7.83
CA GLY A 392 20.28 -29.28 8.66
C GLY A 392 21.63 -29.14 7.93
N SER A 393 21.64 -28.92 6.61
CA SER A 393 22.86 -28.63 5.85
C SER A 393 23.03 -27.13 5.57
N VAL A 394 24.27 -26.65 5.53
CA VAL A 394 24.58 -25.24 5.25
C VAL A 394 24.47 -24.96 3.75
N TYR A 395 23.75 -23.92 3.37
CA TYR A 395 23.64 -23.43 2.00
C TYR A 395 23.96 -21.94 1.91
N SER A 396 24.47 -21.52 0.75
CA SER A 396 24.55 -20.12 0.32
C SER A 396 24.29 -20.04 -1.18
N PHE A 397 23.90 -18.86 -1.64
CA PHE A 397 23.50 -18.67 -3.04
C PHE A 397 24.31 -17.55 -3.65
N THR A 398 24.63 -17.72 -4.93
CA THR A 398 25.29 -16.70 -5.72
C THR A 398 24.38 -16.28 -6.86
N LEU A 399 24.22 -14.97 -7.03
CA LEU A 399 23.28 -14.34 -7.95
C LEU A 399 24.02 -13.56 -9.01
N THR A 400 23.57 -13.67 -10.25
CA THR A 400 23.93 -12.77 -11.35
C THR A 400 22.68 -12.22 -12.02
N ALA A 401 22.77 -11.02 -12.56
CA ALA A 401 21.78 -10.46 -13.46
C ALA A 401 22.20 -10.72 -14.91
N LYS A 402 21.24 -11.00 -15.79
CA LYS A 402 21.46 -11.34 -17.19
C LYS A 402 20.61 -10.47 -18.11
N ASN A 403 21.19 -10.07 -19.23
CA ASN A 403 20.49 -9.45 -20.36
C ASN A 403 20.97 -10.10 -21.69
N ALA A 404 20.68 -9.46 -22.82
CA ALA A 404 21.12 -9.95 -24.14
C ALA A 404 22.63 -9.74 -24.41
N VAL A 405 23.29 -8.82 -23.71
CA VAL A 405 24.72 -8.48 -23.87
C VAL A 405 25.61 -9.43 -23.06
N GLY A 406 25.16 -9.83 -21.86
CA GLY A 406 25.92 -10.73 -21.00
C GLY A 406 25.36 -10.84 -19.60
N ILE A 407 26.26 -11.18 -18.66
CA ILE A 407 25.96 -11.50 -17.27
C ILE A 407 26.78 -10.59 -16.36
N SER A 408 26.21 -10.17 -15.24
CA SER A 408 26.89 -9.37 -14.22
C SER A 408 27.98 -10.13 -13.48
N THR A 409 28.77 -9.42 -12.69
CA THR A 409 29.53 -10.04 -11.59
C THR A 409 28.59 -10.65 -10.55
N GLU A 410 29.11 -11.64 -9.83
CA GLU A 410 28.38 -12.44 -8.84
C GLU A 410 28.20 -11.71 -7.50
N ALA A 411 26.98 -11.80 -6.93
CA ALA A 411 26.68 -11.39 -5.56
C ALA A 411 26.38 -12.63 -4.71
N THR A 412 26.94 -12.76 -3.49
CA THR A 412 26.72 -13.94 -2.65
C THR A 412 25.90 -13.60 -1.41
N THR A 413 24.87 -14.40 -1.13
CA THR A 413 24.01 -14.24 0.05
C THR A 413 24.74 -14.64 1.34
N ASN A 414 24.14 -14.32 2.49
CA ASN A 414 24.46 -15.00 3.75
C ASN A 414 24.25 -16.52 3.64
N GLY A 415 24.88 -17.26 4.56
CA GLY A 415 24.61 -18.69 4.75
C GLY A 415 23.30 -18.93 5.49
N ILE A 416 22.60 -20.01 5.16
CA ILE A 416 21.40 -20.50 5.85
C ILE A 416 21.49 -22.00 6.10
N ILE A 417 20.73 -22.48 7.08
CA ILE A 417 20.52 -23.89 7.35
C ILE A 417 19.01 -24.14 7.24
N PRO A 418 18.50 -24.80 6.18
CA PRO A 418 17.08 -25.11 6.05
C PRO A 418 16.59 -25.95 7.22
N GLN A 419 15.34 -25.76 7.62
CA GLN A 419 14.76 -26.38 8.81
C GLN A 419 13.37 -26.91 8.52
N GLY A 420 13.06 -28.10 9.06
CA GLY A 420 11.73 -28.69 8.95
C GLY A 420 10.67 -27.83 9.65
N ALA A 421 9.54 -27.61 8.99
CA ALA A 421 8.38 -27.01 9.63
C ALA A 421 7.80 -27.97 10.69
N TRP A 422 6.99 -27.42 11.58
CA TRP A 422 6.32 -28.21 12.62
C TRP A 422 5.22 -29.09 12.03
N ARG A 423 4.87 -30.16 12.74
CA ARG A 423 3.77 -31.06 12.32
C ARG A 423 2.45 -30.30 12.39
N LYS A 424 1.81 -30.11 11.24
CA LYS A 424 0.52 -29.42 11.05
C LYS A 424 -0.66 -30.38 11.29
N THR A 425 -1.72 -29.89 11.93
CA THR A 425 -3.02 -30.57 12.05
C THR A 425 -4.15 -29.53 11.94
N ILE A 426 -5.07 -29.75 11.00
CA ILE A 426 -6.21 -28.86 10.77
C ILE A 426 -7.24 -29.07 11.88
N ILE A 427 -7.67 -27.98 12.50
CA ILE A 427 -8.74 -27.98 13.52
C ILE A 427 -10.08 -27.70 12.84
N ASP A 428 -10.12 -26.66 12.01
CA ASP A 428 -11.29 -26.29 11.22
C ASP A 428 -10.85 -26.05 9.76
N SER A 429 -11.40 -26.83 8.83
CA SER A 429 -11.10 -26.69 7.41
C SER A 429 -11.97 -25.64 6.71
N THR A 430 -12.97 -25.11 7.41
CA THR A 430 -14.01 -24.20 6.86
C THR A 430 -13.85 -22.75 7.31
N ALA A 431 -12.87 -22.46 8.17
CA ALA A 431 -12.65 -21.15 8.75
C ALA A 431 -11.16 -20.90 8.98
N ASP A 432 -10.71 -19.66 8.78
CA ASP A 432 -9.30 -19.28 8.91
C ASP A 432 -8.82 -19.18 10.36
N GLY A 433 -9.65 -18.72 11.28
CA GLY A 433 -9.22 -18.40 12.64
C GLY A 433 -8.30 -17.20 12.69
N LYS A 434 -8.54 -16.17 11.85
CA LYS A 434 -7.67 -14.98 11.74
C LYS A 434 -7.36 -14.33 13.09
N TYR A 435 -8.39 -14.12 13.89
CA TYR A 435 -8.31 -13.74 15.29
C TYR A 435 -8.73 -14.94 16.14
N LEU A 436 -8.00 -15.23 17.21
CA LEU A 436 -8.32 -16.35 18.08
C LEU A 436 -7.88 -16.09 19.52
N ALA A 437 -8.60 -16.68 20.46
CA ALA A 437 -8.26 -16.67 21.87
C ALA A 437 -8.66 -17.99 22.53
N THR A 438 -7.99 -18.35 23.63
CA THR A 438 -8.22 -19.63 24.31
C THR A 438 -8.45 -19.49 25.81
N ALA A 439 -9.30 -20.36 26.35
CA ALA A 439 -9.50 -20.52 27.78
C ALA A 439 -9.67 -21.99 28.17
N ILE A 440 -9.70 -22.24 29.48
CA ILE A 440 -10.24 -23.47 30.04
C ILE A 440 -11.65 -23.17 30.54
N TYR A 441 -12.63 -23.92 30.04
CA TYR A 441 -14.03 -23.82 30.43
C TYR A 441 -14.56 -25.20 30.82
N ALA A 442 -15.11 -25.33 32.03
CA ALA A 442 -15.59 -26.60 32.58
C ALA A 442 -14.56 -27.73 32.44
N GLY A 443 -13.29 -27.41 32.68
CA GLY A 443 -12.15 -28.34 32.57
C GLY A 443 -11.72 -28.70 31.14
N LYS A 444 -12.29 -28.08 30.11
CA LYS A 444 -11.97 -28.33 28.70
C LYS A 444 -11.29 -27.14 28.06
N THR A 445 -10.31 -27.40 27.19
CA THR A 445 -9.70 -26.37 26.34
C THR A 445 -10.71 -25.93 25.28
N VAL A 446 -10.91 -24.62 25.19
CA VAL A 446 -11.76 -23.98 24.18
C VAL A 446 -10.98 -22.95 23.38
N ILE A 447 -11.31 -22.82 22.09
CA ILE A 447 -10.77 -21.83 21.16
C ILE A 447 -11.95 -21.03 20.62
N ALA A 448 -12.02 -19.75 20.91
CA ALA A 448 -12.91 -18.81 20.22
C ALA A 448 -12.12 -18.20 19.06
N TYR A 449 -12.72 -18.13 17.87
CA TYR A 449 -12.02 -17.66 16.69
C TYR A 449 -12.98 -17.07 15.66
N SER A 450 -12.46 -16.10 14.90
CA SER A 450 -13.17 -15.51 13.78
C SER A 450 -12.99 -16.33 12.50
N ASP A 451 -14.05 -16.37 11.71
CA ASP A 451 -14.05 -16.89 10.35
C ASP A 451 -14.30 -15.71 9.41
N THR A 452 -13.21 -15.15 8.88
CA THR A 452 -13.32 -13.91 8.09
C THR A 452 -13.83 -14.14 6.68
N GLN A 453 -13.82 -15.38 6.23
CA GLN A 453 -14.38 -15.78 4.93
C GLN A 453 -15.91 -15.73 4.94
N ASN A 454 -16.52 -15.99 6.10
CA ASN A 454 -17.99 -16.05 6.24
C ASN A 454 -18.57 -15.01 7.21
N GLY A 455 -17.72 -14.21 7.87
CA GLY A 455 -18.16 -13.19 8.83
C GLY A 455 -18.65 -13.75 10.17
N LEU A 456 -18.18 -14.93 10.58
CA LEU A 456 -18.72 -15.67 11.73
C LEU A 456 -17.79 -15.67 12.94
N LEU A 457 -18.39 -15.77 14.13
CA LEU A 457 -17.69 -16.13 15.36
C LEU A 457 -17.92 -17.61 15.66
N LYS A 458 -16.85 -18.39 15.86
CA LYS A 458 -16.92 -19.83 16.11
C LYS A 458 -16.22 -20.21 17.41
N LEU A 459 -16.64 -21.34 17.98
CA LEU A 459 -16.05 -21.93 19.18
C LEU A 459 -15.72 -23.40 18.94
N ALA A 460 -14.44 -23.77 19.08
CA ALA A 460 -13.97 -25.15 19.09
C ALA A 460 -13.72 -25.61 20.53
N THR A 461 -14.34 -26.70 20.95
CA THR A 461 -14.18 -27.32 22.28
C THR A 461 -13.50 -28.67 22.16
N TRP A 462 -12.42 -28.89 22.91
CA TRP A 462 -11.75 -30.19 22.92
C TRP A 462 -12.55 -31.20 23.75
N SER A 463 -13.02 -32.27 23.11
CA SER A 463 -13.78 -33.34 23.77
C SER A 463 -12.92 -34.38 24.49
N GLY A 464 -11.58 -34.30 24.37
CA GLY A 464 -10.66 -35.37 24.74
C GLY A 464 -10.23 -36.25 23.56
N LYS A 465 -11.03 -36.29 22.47
CA LYS A 465 -10.75 -37.07 21.25
C LYS A 465 -10.77 -36.25 19.96
N LYS A 466 -11.70 -35.29 19.86
CA LYS A 466 -11.88 -34.41 18.70
C LYS A 466 -12.30 -33.01 19.11
N TRP A 467 -12.13 -32.05 18.21
CA TRP A 467 -12.71 -30.72 18.34
C TRP A 467 -14.20 -30.74 17.99
N LEU A 468 -15.02 -30.16 18.86
CA LEU A 468 -16.44 -29.91 18.63
C LEU A 468 -16.59 -28.43 18.28
N ILE A 469 -17.02 -28.14 17.06
CA ILE A 469 -17.08 -26.77 16.52
C ILE A 469 -18.55 -26.35 16.41
N GLN A 470 -18.84 -25.11 16.81
CA GLN A 470 -20.14 -24.48 16.64
C GLN A 470 -20.00 -23.01 16.23
N THR A 471 -20.98 -22.50 15.49
CA THR A 471 -21.14 -21.06 15.24
C THR A 471 -21.81 -20.41 16.44
N VAL A 472 -21.15 -19.39 17.00
CA VAL A 472 -21.64 -18.65 18.17
C VAL A 472 -22.48 -17.46 17.74
N ASP A 473 -22.01 -16.65 16.79
CA ASP A 473 -22.71 -15.45 16.30
C ASP A 473 -22.33 -15.15 14.82
N GLY A 474 -23.06 -14.23 14.18
CA GLY A 474 -22.89 -13.82 12.78
C GLY A 474 -23.83 -14.50 11.78
N ASP A 475 -24.57 -15.53 12.22
CA ASP A 475 -25.44 -16.36 11.38
C ASP A 475 -26.94 -16.21 11.67
N GLY A 476 -27.34 -15.28 12.55
CA GLY A 476 -28.68 -15.32 13.16
C GLY A 476 -29.34 -13.97 13.38
N THR A 477 -30.66 -13.96 13.45
CA THR A 477 -31.49 -12.77 13.79
C THR A 477 -32.34 -12.98 15.03
N LYS A 478 -32.19 -14.14 15.70
CA LYS A 478 -32.97 -14.53 16.86
C LYS A 478 -32.09 -14.61 18.10
N SER A 479 -32.69 -14.43 19.27
CA SER A 479 -32.04 -14.60 20.58
C SER A 479 -30.82 -13.68 20.80
N GLY A 480 -30.80 -12.50 20.17
CA GLY A 480 -29.72 -11.51 20.31
C GLY A 480 -28.53 -11.71 19.37
N LYS A 481 -28.53 -12.76 18.53
CA LYS A 481 -27.55 -12.94 17.45
C LYS A 481 -27.69 -11.86 16.37
N THR A 482 -26.60 -11.60 15.66
CA THR A 482 -26.56 -10.69 14.51
C THR A 482 -26.26 -11.43 13.19
N LYS A 483 -26.63 -10.80 12.07
CA LYS A 483 -26.23 -11.16 10.70
C LYS A 483 -25.02 -10.36 10.21
N ASN A 484 -24.58 -9.38 10.99
CA ASN A 484 -23.40 -8.60 10.69
C ASN A 484 -22.16 -9.48 10.70
N SER A 485 -21.13 -9.05 9.98
CA SER A 485 -19.83 -9.72 10.06
C SER A 485 -19.22 -9.47 11.43
N VAL A 486 -19.09 -10.53 12.24
CA VAL A 486 -18.51 -10.47 13.60
C VAL A 486 -17.11 -11.08 13.65
N ALA A 487 -16.43 -11.11 12.51
CA ALA A 487 -15.12 -11.73 12.35
C ALA A 487 -13.95 -10.81 12.77
N GLY A 488 -14.16 -9.96 13.77
CA GLY A 488 -13.15 -9.04 14.31
C GLY A 488 -12.22 -9.68 15.35
N SER A 489 -11.49 -8.81 16.08
CA SER A 489 -10.65 -9.21 17.22
C SER A 489 -11.47 -9.93 18.29
N VAL A 490 -10.92 -10.99 18.88
CA VAL A 490 -11.64 -11.82 19.86
C VAL A 490 -10.82 -11.99 21.14
N SER A 491 -11.48 -11.85 22.29
CA SER A 491 -10.94 -12.26 23.59
C SER A 491 -11.92 -13.15 24.36
N ILE A 492 -11.39 -13.92 25.31
CA ILE A 492 -12.13 -14.97 26.02
C ILE A 492 -11.77 -15.00 27.50
N CYS A 493 -12.79 -15.00 28.34
CA CYS A 493 -12.65 -15.08 29.79
C CYS A 493 -13.66 -16.05 30.39
N THR A 494 -13.28 -16.68 31.49
CA THR A 494 -14.20 -17.51 32.28
C THR A 494 -14.32 -16.96 33.70
N ASN A 495 -15.54 -16.97 34.23
CA ASN A 495 -15.82 -16.59 35.60
C ASN A 495 -16.82 -17.55 36.25
N LYS A 496 -16.76 -17.65 37.58
CA LYS A 496 -17.64 -18.54 38.34
C LYS A 496 -18.47 -17.71 39.33
N ILE A 497 -19.79 -17.76 39.17
CA ILE A 497 -20.74 -17.09 40.07
C ILE A 497 -21.59 -18.17 40.72
N GLY A 498 -21.39 -18.35 42.03
CA GLY A 498 -21.97 -19.48 42.76
C GLY A 498 -21.55 -20.82 42.15
N LYS A 499 -22.52 -21.62 41.68
CA LYS A 499 -22.27 -22.93 41.05
C LYS A 499 -22.13 -22.85 39.53
N THR A 500 -22.38 -21.69 38.92
CA THR A 500 -22.41 -21.53 37.47
C THR A 500 -21.07 -21.02 36.97
N GLU A 501 -20.49 -21.74 36.02
CA GLU A 501 -19.31 -21.30 35.27
C GLU A 501 -19.77 -20.68 33.96
N TYR A 502 -19.33 -19.45 33.72
CA TYR A 502 -19.64 -18.68 32.54
C TYR A 502 -18.43 -18.62 31.61
N LEU A 503 -18.70 -18.73 30.32
CA LEU A 503 -17.76 -18.51 29.24
C LEU A 503 -18.16 -17.23 28.51
N ASN A 504 -17.30 -16.21 28.53
CA ASN A 504 -17.57 -14.92 27.93
C ASN A 504 -16.61 -14.68 26.77
N LEU A 505 -17.17 -14.45 25.59
CA LEU A 505 -16.46 -14.09 24.37
C LEU A 505 -16.74 -12.63 24.07
N TYR A 506 -15.70 -11.85 23.80
CA TYR A 506 -15.80 -10.45 23.39
C TYR A 506 -15.25 -10.33 21.98
N TYR A 507 -15.98 -9.63 21.10
CA TYR A 507 -15.66 -9.61 19.68
C TYR A 507 -16.19 -8.37 18.99
N GLY A 508 -15.48 -7.93 17.95
CA GLY A 508 -15.88 -6.80 17.11
C GLY A 508 -16.95 -7.17 16.09
N ASP A 509 -18.00 -6.37 16.01
CA ASP A 509 -18.91 -6.28 14.87
C ASP A 509 -18.31 -5.35 13.83
N LEU A 510 -17.89 -5.90 12.69
CA LEU A 510 -17.18 -5.15 11.66
C LEU A 510 -18.11 -4.33 10.76
N THR A 511 -19.42 -4.57 10.83
CA THR A 511 -20.44 -3.83 10.07
C THR A 511 -20.82 -2.56 10.80
N ASN A 512 -21.23 -2.69 12.06
CA ASN A 512 -21.65 -1.55 12.87
C ASN A 512 -20.51 -0.89 13.64
N LYS A 513 -19.34 -1.55 13.72
CA LYS A 513 -18.16 -1.10 14.48
C LYS A 513 -18.31 -1.21 16.00
N ASP A 514 -19.21 -2.08 16.45
CA ASP A 514 -19.51 -2.30 17.86
C ASP A 514 -18.58 -3.32 18.52
N LEU A 515 -18.42 -3.23 19.85
CA LEU A 515 -17.88 -4.29 20.68
C LEU A 515 -19.05 -5.12 21.24
N ARG A 516 -19.09 -6.41 20.92
CA ARG A 516 -20.14 -7.34 21.35
C ARG A 516 -19.62 -8.34 22.37
N ARG A 517 -20.55 -8.92 23.13
CA ARG A 517 -20.28 -10.00 24.08
C ARG A 517 -21.28 -11.14 23.91
N ALA A 518 -20.77 -12.37 23.86
CA ALA A 518 -21.53 -13.61 23.94
C ALA A 518 -21.16 -14.34 25.24
N SER A 519 -22.15 -14.63 26.08
CA SER A 519 -21.96 -15.30 27.36
C SER A 519 -22.73 -16.61 27.42
N TYR A 520 -22.02 -17.69 27.78
CA TYR A 520 -22.59 -19.02 27.91
C TYR A 520 -22.55 -19.48 29.36
N ASN A 521 -23.72 -19.83 29.91
CA ASN A 521 -23.87 -20.24 31.31
C ASN A 521 -23.87 -21.77 31.52
N GLY A 522 -23.42 -22.53 30.52
CA GLY A 522 -23.51 -23.99 30.52
C GLY A 522 -24.78 -24.57 29.91
N LYS A 523 -25.81 -23.72 29.64
CA LYS A 523 -27.08 -24.13 29.04
C LYS A 523 -27.49 -23.29 27.84
N LYS A 524 -27.35 -21.97 27.92
CA LYS A 524 -27.79 -21.03 26.88
C LYS A 524 -26.78 -19.91 26.68
N TRP A 525 -26.76 -19.40 25.45
CA TRP A 525 -26.06 -18.17 25.09
C TRP A 525 -26.93 -16.94 25.35
N SER A 526 -26.30 -15.85 25.75
CA SER A 526 -26.86 -14.49 25.77
C SER A 526 -25.91 -13.54 25.07
N PHE A 527 -26.45 -12.56 24.35
CA PHE A 527 -25.70 -11.62 23.53
C PHE A 527 -26.05 -10.20 23.93
N GLU A 528 -25.05 -9.32 23.94
CA GLU A 528 -25.20 -7.90 24.22
C GLU A 528 -24.16 -7.09 23.43
N VAL A 529 -24.51 -5.87 23.00
CA VAL A 529 -23.52 -4.86 22.61
C VAL A 529 -22.99 -4.24 23.89
N ILE A 530 -21.68 -4.06 24.00
CA ILE A 530 -21.00 -3.47 25.16
C ILE A 530 -20.80 -1.98 24.95
N ASP A 531 -20.32 -1.59 23.78
CA ASP A 531 -20.03 -0.21 23.39
C ASP A 531 -19.97 -0.09 21.86
N GLY A 532 -19.95 1.14 21.34
CA GLY A 532 -19.96 1.46 19.89
C GLY A 532 -21.33 1.89 19.36
N ASP A 533 -22.40 1.53 20.07
CA ASP A 533 -23.79 1.88 19.75
C ASP A 533 -24.33 3.08 20.57
N GLY A 534 -23.42 3.92 21.08
CA GLY A 534 -23.78 5.15 21.77
C GLY A 534 -24.47 6.14 20.83
N PRO A 535 -25.18 7.15 21.38
CA PRO A 535 -25.88 8.15 20.57
C PRO A 535 -24.93 9.12 19.84
N ILE A 536 -23.73 9.35 20.39
CA ILE A 536 -22.69 10.24 19.84
C ILE A 536 -21.29 9.72 20.18
N ILE A 537 -20.28 10.16 19.44
CA ILE A 537 -18.88 10.01 19.83
C ILE A 537 -18.62 10.94 21.02
N GLN A 538 -18.28 10.36 22.17
CA GLN A 538 -18.04 11.14 23.38
C GLN A 538 -16.58 11.62 23.44
N ASP A 539 -16.37 12.94 23.47
CA ASP A 539 -15.05 13.57 23.66
C ASP A 539 -14.33 12.98 24.90
N TYR A 540 -13.10 12.51 24.68
CA TYR A 540 -12.25 11.90 25.69
C TYR A 540 -11.99 12.79 26.92
N LYS A 541 -12.12 14.12 26.81
CA LYS A 541 -11.92 15.06 27.92
C LYS A 541 -13.05 15.04 28.96
N GLN A 542 -14.17 14.39 28.65
CA GLN A 542 -15.29 14.29 29.57
C GLN A 542 -15.06 13.19 30.61
N ALA A 543 -15.05 13.58 31.89
CA ALA A 543 -14.70 12.68 33.00
C ALA A 543 -15.69 11.51 33.19
N ALA A 544 -16.99 11.75 33.04
CA ALA A 544 -18.01 10.70 33.17
C ALA A 544 -18.18 9.99 31.83
N ARG A 545 -17.67 8.77 31.72
CA ARG A 545 -17.77 7.98 30.48
C ARG A 545 -19.12 7.27 30.36
N VAL A 546 -19.66 7.32 29.15
CA VAL A 546 -20.85 6.58 28.73
C VAL A 546 -20.53 5.78 27.47
N ARG A 547 -21.51 5.04 26.94
CA ARG A 547 -21.39 4.43 25.62
C ARG A 547 -21.07 5.48 24.55
N THR A 548 -20.13 5.16 23.68
CA THR A 548 -19.71 6.00 22.57
C THR A 548 -20.21 5.45 21.24
N ALA A 549 -20.34 6.30 20.23
CA ALA A 549 -20.62 5.92 18.84
C ALA A 549 -19.34 5.68 18.00
N SER A 550 -18.22 5.39 18.67
CA SER A 550 -16.90 5.22 18.05
C SER A 550 -16.74 3.83 17.43
N ASP A 551 -15.80 3.66 16.50
CA ASP A 551 -15.35 2.33 16.11
C ASP A 551 -14.51 1.70 17.24
N VAL A 552 -15.08 0.68 17.87
CA VAL A 552 -14.47 -0.07 18.98
C VAL A 552 -14.29 -1.55 18.63
N SER A 553 -14.35 -1.89 17.34
CA SER A 553 -14.31 -3.26 16.83
C SER A 553 -12.90 -3.82 16.63
N VAL A 554 -11.88 -2.96 16.72
CA VAL A 554 -10.52 -3.20 16.23
C VAL A 554 -9.70 -4.12 17.15
N SER A 555 -9.72 -3.88 18.47
CA SER A 555 -8.88 -4.59 19.42
C SER A 555 -9.52 -4.65 20.80
N ASN A 556 -9.51 -5.80 21.46
CA ASN A 556 -10.04 -5.97 22.81
C ASN A 556 -9.32 -7.05 23.63
N ALA A 557 -9.37 -6.93 24.95
CA ALA A 557 -8.93 -7.94 25.89
C ALA A 557 -9.76 -7.93 27.18
N CYS A 558 -10.10 -9.10 27.70
CA CYS A 558 -10.89 -9.23 28.92
C CYS A 558 -10.03 -9.66 30.12
N ALA A 559 -10.50 -9.31 31.33
CA ALA A 559 -9.94 -9.77 32.59
C ALA A 559 -11.07 -10.03 33.61
N ILE A 560 -10.87 -11.01 34.48
CA ILE A 560 -11.81 -11.36 35.57
C ILE A 560 -11.08 -11.26 36.90
N THR A 561 -11.68 -10.54 37.85
CA THR A 561 -11.23 -10.49 39.26
C THR A 561 -12.43 -10.71 40.19
N SER A 562 -12.19 -10.67 41.50
CA SER A 562 -13.28 -10.66 42.48
C SER A 562 -14.18 -9.42 42.39
N ALA A 563 -13.70 -8.33 41.78
CA ALA A 563 -14.49 -7.12 41.56
C ALA A 563 -15.45 -7.22 40.37
N GLY A 564 -15.35 -8.30 39.57
CA GLY A 564 -16.25 -8.56 38.46
C GLY A 564 -15.54 -8.73 37.12
N GLU A 565 -16.36 -8.72 36.08
CA GLU A 565 -15.96 -8.88 34.68
C GLU A 565 -15.50 -7.52 34.11
N GLN A 566 -14.39 -7.51 33.38
CA GLN A 566 -13.79 -6.30 32.82
C GLN A 566 -13.37 -6.57 31.37
N VAL A 567 -13.59 -5.60 30.49
CA VAL A 567 -13.11 -5.64 29.11
C VAL A 567 -12.46 -4.30 28.75
N PHE A 568 -11.34 -4.37 28.05
CA PHE A 568 -10.55 -3.23 27.58
C PHE A 568 -10.53 -3.26 26.07
N TYR A 569 -10.61 -2.09 25.44
CA TYR A 569 -10.75 -2.00 23.99
C TYR A 569 -10.30 -0.62 23.49
N ARG A 570 -9.82 -0.59 22.26
CA ARG A 570 -9.42 0.65 21.59
C ARG A 570 -10.64 1.37 21.01
N ASP A 571 -10.69 2.68 21.19
CA ASP A 571 -11.53 3.59 20.41
C ASP A 571 -10.70 4.10 19.23
N GLU A 572 -10.97 3.58 18.03
CA GLU A 572 -10.25 3.93 16.80
C GLU A 572 -10.54 5.36 16.35
N SER A 573 -11.71 5.91 16.68
CA SER A 573 -12.12 7.25 16.29
C SER A 573 -11.35 8.35 17.04
N GLN A 574 -10.86 8.05 18.24
CA GLN A 574 -10.16 9.00 19.10
C GLN A 574 -8.72 8.60 19.44
N GLY A 575 -8.33 7.37 19.16
CA GLY A 575 -6.99 6.88 19.41
C GLY A 575 -6.73 6.42 20.85
N ILE A 576 -7.76 6.21 21.67
CA ILE A 576 -7.61 5.99 23.12
C ILE A 576 -7.92 4.54 23.54
N LEU A 577 -7.43 4.14 24.72
CA LEU A 577 -7.76 2.86 25.34
C LEU A 577 -8.88 3.05 26.37
N LEU A 578 -10.01 2.42 26.12
CA LEU A 578 -11.18 2.40 26.98
C LEU A 578 -11.25 1.11 27.81
N GLY A 579 -12.03 1.18 28.88
CA GLY A 579 -12.41 0.04 29.71
C GLY A 579 -13.90 0.06 30.04
N ALA A 580 -14.46 -1.12 30.21
CA ALA A 580 -15.80 -1.32 30.76
C ALA A 580 -15.74 -2.36 31.89
N VAL A 581 -16.26 -1.99 33.06
CA VAL A 581 -16.37 -2.85 34.24
C VAL A 581 -17.82 -3.20 34.46
N ARG A 582 -18.13 -4.48 34.64
CA ARG A 582 -19.48 -4.95 34.92
C ARG A 582 -19.88 -4.67 36.36
N ASP A 583 -20.96 -3.93 36.54
CA ASP A 583 -21.60 -3.65 37.83
C ASP A 583 -23.05 -4.16 37.81
N GLY A 584 -23.28 -5.32 38.42
CA GLY A 584 -24.55 -6.03 38.31
C GLY A 584 -24.90 -6.40 36.85
N LYS A 585 -25.94 -5.76 36.31
CA LYS A 585 -26.37 -5.95 34.91
C LYS A 585 -25.81 -4.90 33.95
N ASP A 586 -25.27 -3.81 34.50
CA ASP A 586 -24.84 -2.64 33.74
C ASP A 586 -23.32 -2.63 33.57
N TRP A 587 -22.86 -1.74 32.69
CA TRP A 587 -21.45 -1.50 32.44
C TRP A 587 -21.10 -0.08 32.85
N ARG A 588 -20.01 0.06 33.58
CA ARG A 588 -19.41 1.36 33.89
C ARG A 588 -18.17 1.54 33.03
N TYR A 589 -18.15 2.64 32.28
CA TYR A 589 -17.11 2.94 31.30
C TYR A 589 -16.01 3.81 31.91
N GLU A 590 -14.80 3.71 31.36
CA GLU A 590 -13.63 4.47 31.81
C GLU A 590 -12.63 4.67 30.68
N ILE A 591 -11.75 5.67 30.84
CA ILE A 591 -10.54 5.82 30.04
C ILE A 591 -9.39 5.20 30.81
N VAL A 592 -8.70 4.25 30.17
CA VAL A 592 -7.53 3.58 30.73
C VAL A 592 -6.26 4.34 30.36
N ASP A 593 -6.02 4.67 29.08
CA ASP A 593 -4.86 5.46 28.63
C ASP A 593 -5.18 6.23 27.33
N GLY A 594 -4.31 7.16 26.92
CA GLY A 594 -4.48 8.00 25.72
C GLY A 594 -4.80 9.48 26.00
N ASP A 595 -4.89 9.87 27.28
CA ASP A 595 -5.04 11.26 27.73
C ASP A 595 -3.93 11.65 28.72
N SER A 596 -2.89 12.35 28.24
CA SER A 596 -1.72 12.70 29.07
C SER A 596 -1.96 13.82 30.09
N LEU A 597 -3.13 14.46 30.09
CA LEU A 597 -3.47 15.46 31.10
C LEU A 597 -3.69 14.83 32.49
N LEU A 598 -3.64 13.49 32.57
CA LEU A 598 -3.82 12.71 33.79
C LEU A 598 -2.58 11.85 34.10
N ASN A 599 -1.92 12.14 35.22
CA ASN A 599 -1.01 11.27 36.00
C ASN A 599 -0.35 10.08 35.26
N GLY A 600 0.67 10.34 34.41
CA GLY A 600 1.55 9.31 33.86
C GLY A 600 1.03 8.54 32.64
N ARG A 601 -0.12 8.95 32.07
CA ARG A 601 -0.69 8.45 30.81
C ARG A 601 0.05 8.96 29.57
N THR A 602 -0.09 8.25 28.45
CA THR A 602 0.37 8.70 27.13
C THR A 602 -0.67 9.63 26.50
N MET A 603 -0.23 10.60 25.69
CA MET A 603 -1.08 11.36 24.79
C MET A 603 -1.21 10.62 23.46
N GLY A 604 -2.42 10.40 22.97
CA GLY A 604 -2.66 9.96 21.60
C GLY A 604 -2.85 8.45 21.42
N ASP A 605 -2.45 7.96 20.26
CA ASP A 605 -2.81 6.67 19.67
C ASP A 605 -2.24 5.44 20.40
N VAL A 606 -3.10 4.75 21.17
CA VAL A 606 -2.74 3.58 21.98
C VAL A 606 -3.59 2.33 21.68
N ALA A 607 -3.03 1.16 21.97
CA ALA A 607 -3.72 -0.13 21.98
C ALA A 607 -4.24 -0.62 20.62
N PHE A 608 -3.45 -0.42 19.56
CA PHE A 608 -3.66 -1.13 18.30
C PHE A 608 -3.61 -2.65 18.56
N HIS A 609 -2.69 -3.06 19.41
CA HIS A 609 -2.61 -4.40 19.98
C HIS A 609 -2.67 -4.31 21.50
N LEU A 610 -3.56 -5.09 22.12
CA LEU A 610 -3.60 -5.20 23.57
C LEU A 610 -3.84 -6.62 24.06
N GLN A 611 -3.38 -6.89 25.29
CA GLN A 611 -3.61 -8.12 26.02
C GLN A 611 -3.87 -7.81 27.50
N ALA A 612 -4.73 -8.58 28.15
CA ALA A 612 -5.03 -8.43 29.57
C ALA A 612 -4.93 -9.77 30.31
N LYS A 613 -4.43 -9.73 31.55
CA LYS A 613 -4.37 -10.87 32.47
C LYS A 613 -4.63 -10.41 33.90
N SER A 614 -5.23 -11.29 34.69
CA SER A 614 -5.41 -11.10 36.13
C SER A 614 -4.57 -12.08 36.96
N VAL A 615 -4.00 -11.60 38.07
CA VAL A 615 -3.30 -12.40 39.09
C VAL A 615 -3.84 -12.00 40.45
N GLY A 616 -4.71 -12.84 41.03
CA GLY A 616 -5.45 -12.46 42.23
C GLY A 616 -6.43 -11.32 41.92
N THR A 617 -6.33 -10.21 42.63
CA THR A 617 -7.11 -8.99 42.39
C THR A 617 -6.48 -8.05 41.35
N LYS A 618 -5.20 -8.24 41.05
CA LYS A 618 -4.45 -7.36 40.15
C LYS A 618 -4.78 -7.64 38.69
N VAL A 619 -5.20 -6.61 37.97
CA VAL A 619 -5.32 -6.61 36.51
C VAL A 619 -4.09 -5.95 35.92
N THR A 620 -3.54 -6.54 34.85
CA THR A 620 -2.54 -5.92 33.99
C THR A 620 -3.05 -5.92 32.55
N VAL A 621 -3.05 -4.74 31.93
CA VAL A 621 -3.28 -4.54 30.50
C VAL A 621 -1.95 -4.13 29.87
N ALA A 622 -1.51 -4.82 28.84
CA ALA A 622 -0.32 -4.50 28.05
C ALA A 622 -0.74 -4.07 26.65
N TYR A 623 -0.18 -2.98 26.14
CA TYR A 623 -0.58 -2.37 24.86
C TYR A 623 0.59 -1.63 24.21
N ASP A 624 0.52 -1.47 22.89
CA ASP A 624 1.39 -0.60 22.13
C ASP A 624 0.85 0.84 22.04
N SER A 625 1.70 1.77 21.59
CA SER A 625 1.34 3.17 21.38
C SER A 625 2.21 3.78 20.29
N ILE A 626 1.63 4.67 19.49
CA ILE A 626 2.32 5.40 18.43
C ILE A 626 2.44 6.87 18.84
N LEU A 627 3.67 7.37 18.89
CA LEU A 627 3.98 8.72 19.34
C LEU A 627 4.14 9.70 18.18
N SER A 628 4.49 9.21 16.99
CA SER A 628 4.58 10.01 15.77
C SER A 628 4.56 9.12 14.54
N VAL A 629 4.04 9.66 13.44
CA VAL A 629 3.98 8.99 12.13
C VAL A 629 4.64 9.83 11.04
N SER A 630 5.02 9.18 9.95
CA SER A 630 5.48 9.84 8.73
C SER A 630 4.34 10.62 8.08
N ASN A 631 4.66 11.80 7.56
CA ASN A 631 3.67 12.61 6.86
C ASN A 631 3.27 12.03 5.51
N SER A 632 4.16 11.27 4.85
CA SER A 632 3.94 10.73 3.51
C SER A 632 3.09 9.46 3.50
N ASP A 633 3.41 8.48 4.34
CA ASP A 633 2.82 7.14 4.30
C ASP A 633 2.14 6.72 5.61
N LYS A 634 2.09 7.62 6.60
CA LYS A 634 1.52 7.38 7.94
C LYS A 634 2.17 6.23 8.70
N SER A 635 3.34 5.76 8.27
CA SER A 635 4.09 4.73 8.99
C SER A 635 4.57 5.23 10.35
N ALA A 636 4.64 4.33 11.34
CA ALA A 636 5.13 4.67 12.67
C ALA A 636 6.61 5.11 12.62
N LEU A 637 6.89 6.31 13.14
CA LEU A 637 8.25 6.82 13.31
C LEU A 637 8.72 6.74 14.75
N ARG A 638 7.79 6.70 15.71
CA ARG A 638 8.07 6.49 17.14
C ARG A 638 6.91 5.75 17.79
N GLY A 639 7.21 4.87 18.73
CA GLY A 639 6.21 4.11 19.46
C GLY A 639 6.77 3.46 20.72
N ASP A 640 5.90 3.27 21.71
CA ASP A 640 6.22 2.68 23.01
C ASP A 640 5.33 1.47 23.30
N VAL A 641 5.83 0.54 24.13
CA VAL A 641 5.02 -0.53 24.72
C VAL A 641 4.85 -0.27 26.21
N ARG A 642 3.60 -0.32 26.67
CA ARG A 642 3.18 0.13 28.01
C ARG A 642 2.35 -0.93 28.71
N THR A 643 2.24 -0.79 30.03
CA THR A 643 1.27 -1.49 30.85
C THR A 643 0.49 -0.53 31.72
N ALA A 644 -0.79 -0.86 31.91
CA ALA A 644 -1.66 -0.26 32.91
C ALA A 644 -2.05 -1.36 33.92
N THR A 645 -1.92 -1.09 35.21
CA THR A 645 -2.23 -2.04 36.28
C THR A 645 -3.13 -1.42 37.35
N ARG A 646 -4.02 -2.22 37.92
CA ARG A 646 -4.85 -1.84 39.08
C ARG A 646 -5.20 -3.04 39.94
N GLU A 647 -5.59 -2.80 41.19
CA GLU A 647 -6.00 -3.86 42.14
C GLU A 647 -7.48 -3.82 42.52
N SER A 648 -8.18 -2.72 42.22
CA SER A 648 -9.64 -2.60 42.35
C SER A 648 -10.31 -2.41 40.98
N ALA A 649 -11.62 -2.17 40.98
CA ALA A 649 -12.38 -1.79 39.79
C ALA A 649 -12.48 -0.28 39.57
N PHE A 650 -11.90 0.54 40.46
CA PHE A 650 -12.01 2.00 40.39
C PHE A 650 -11.05 2.59 39.34
N PRO A 651 -11.49 3.56 38.51
CA PRO A 651 -10.64 4.20 37.49
C PRO A 651 -9.43 4.95 38.04
N GLU A 652 -9.52 5.47 39.26
CA GLU A 652 -8.45 6.22 39.94
C GLU A 652 -7.25 5.34 40.35
N ASP A 653 -7.40 4.02 40.35
CA ASP A 653 -6.37 3.08 40.82
C ASP A 653 -5.36 2.66 39.75
N TRP A 654 -5.49 3.17 38.52
CA TRP A 654 -4.58 2.84 37.43
C TRP A 654 -3.16 3.33 37.70
N LYS A 655 -2.20 2.42 37.52
CA LYS A 655 -0.75 2.68 37.55
C LYS A 655 -0.15 2.30 36.21
N TYR A 656 0.67 3.19 35.64
CA TYR A 656 1.25 3.03 34.32
C TYR A 656 2.75 2.73 34.40
N GLN A 657 3.22 1.87 33.50
CA GLN A 657 4.64 1.58 33.32
C GLN A 657 4.96 1.50 31.83
N THR A 658 5.99 2.19 31.36
CA THR A 658 6.56 1.98 30.03
C THR A 658 7.51 0.78 30.08
N LEU A 659 7.16 -0.31 29.39
CA LEU A 659 8.01 -1.50 29.28
C LEU A 659 9.18 -1.27 28.32
N GLN A 660 8.94 -0.52 27.25
CA GLN A 660 9.96 -0.10 26.30
C GLN A 660 9.58 1.25 25.72
N ALA A 661 10.45 2.24 25.96
CA ALA A 661 10.34 3.55 25.34
C ALA A 661 11.10 3.58 24.00
N SER A 662 10.68 4.49 23.13
CA SER A 662 11.43 4.87 21.94
C SER A 662 12.85 5.31 22.33
N SER A 663 13.86 4.74 21.69
CA SER A 663 15.28 4.95 21.98
C SER A 663 16.12 4.83 20.70
N THR A 664 17.42 5.10 20.77
CA THR A 664 18.34 4.98 19.62
C THR A 664 18.44 3.55 19.07
N ASN A 665 18.22 2.52 19.91
CA ASN A 665 18.30 1.11 19.50
C ASN A 665 16.95 0.56 19.01
N THR A 666 15.85 1.06 19.57
CA THR A 666 14.48 0.67 19.23
C THR A 666 13.69 1.95 19.08
N ILE A 667 13.55 2.43 17.84
CA ILE A 667 12.92 3.71 17.52
C ILE A 667 11.39 3.58 17.62
N VAL A 668 10.86 2.45 17.16
CA VAL A 668 9.45 2.08 17.34
C VAL A 668 9.41 0.78 18.11
N ALA A 669 8.90 0.83 19.34
CA ALA A 669 8.50 -0.35 20.09
C ALA A 669 6.98 -0.50 19.97
N GLY A 670 6.52 -1.70 19.61
CA GLY A 670 5.12 -1.94 19.30
C GLY A 670 4.91 -2.10 17.80
N TYR A 671 4.24 -3.19 17.45
CA TYR A 671 3.76 -3.65 16.14
C TYR A 671 2.88 -4.89 16.39
N ASP A 672 3.09 -5.54 17.54
CA ASP A 672 2.19 -6.46 18.23
C ASP A 672 2.67 -6.62 19.68
N VAL A 673 1.81 -7.09 20.60
CA VAL A 673 2.14 -7.36 22.01
C VAL A 673 1.49 -8.65 22.51
N ALA A 674 2.26 -9.45 23.24
CA ALA A 674 1.79 -10.68 23.88
C ALA A 674 2.09 -10.70 25.38
N LEU A 675 1.20 -11.36 26.13
CA LEU A 675 1.26 -11.47 27.58
C LEU A 675 1.06 -12.92 28.03
N SER A 676 1.97 -13.45 28.85
CA SER A 676 1.86 -14.80 29.42
C SER A 676 2.07 -14.83 30.92
N LEU A 677 1.24 -15.61 31.61
CA LEU A 677 1.33 -15.85 33.04
C LEU A 677 1.95 -17.23 33.28
N ASN A 678 3.15 -17.26 33.85
CA ASN A 678 3.86 -18.50 34.20
C ASN A 678 4.26 -18.45 35.68
N SER A 679 3.82 -19.41 36.49
CA SER A 679 4.18 -19.48 37.93
C SER A 679 3.97 -18.15 38.69
N LYS A 680 2.84 -17.46 38.43
CA LYS A 680 2.49 -16.12 38.96
C LYS A 680 3.36 -14.94 38.45
N VAL A 681 4.31 -15.19 37.55
CA VAL A 681 5.12 -14.15 36.90
C VAL A 681 4.55 -13.85 35.52
N LEU A 682 4.29 -12.56 35.27
CA LEU A 682 3.79 -12.09 34.01
C LEU A 682 4.95 -11.68 33.10
N ASN A 683 4.98 -12.23 31.89
CA ASN A 683 5.99 -11.91 30.88
C ASN A 683 5.31 -11.24 29.69
N ALA A 684 5.89 -10.14 29.24
CA ALA A 684 5.47 -9.42 28.05
C ALA A 684 6.50 -9.61 26.93
N SER A 685 6.02 -9.70 25.71
CA SER A 685 6.83 -9.73 24.49
C SER A 685 6.20 -8.84 23.44
N TRP A 686 7.04 -8.20 22.63
CA TRP A 686 6.58 -7.30 21.57
C TRP A 686 7.60 -7.26 20.44
N LEU A 687 7.18 -6.65 19.34
CA LEU A 687 8.01 -6.41 18.17
C LEU A 687 8.56 -4.98 18.19
N GLY A 688 9.74 -4.78 17.62
CA GLY A 688 10.38 -3.45 17.55
C GLY A 688 11.17 -3.24 16.27
N ALA A 689 11.38 -1.96 15.93
CA ALA A 689 12.17 -1.51 14.79
C ALA A 689 13.33 -0.62 15.21
N SER A 690 14.50 -0.86 14.64
CA SER A 690 15.62 0.08 14.63
C SER A 690 15.45 1.17 13.57
N ALA A 691 16.25 2.23 13.63
CA ALA A 691 16.21 3.32 12.66
C ALA A 691 16.40 2.85 11.19
N VAL A 692 17.20 1.79 10.99
CA VAL A 692 17.56 1.29 9.65
C VAL A 692 16.53 0.33 9.06
N SER A 693 15.62 -0.21 9.88
CA SER A 693 14.60 -1.15 9.43
C SER A 693 13.23 -0.49 9.21
N LEU A 694 13.04 0.76 9.68
CA LEU A 694 11.79 1.47 9.50
C LEU A 694 11.31 1.48 8.04
N PRO A 695 10.00 1.29 7.80
CA PRO A 695 8.92 1.17 8.80
C PRO A 695 8.68 -0.27 9.30
N LYS A 696 9.57 -1.23 8.97
CA LYS A 696 9.40 -2.63 9.34
C LYS A 696 10.13 -2.94 10.64
N PRO A 697 9.58 -3.78 11.53
CA PRO A 697 10.33 -4.28 12.67
C PRO A 697 11.54 -5.13 12.21
N ASP A 698 12.56 -5.22 13.06
CA ASP A 698 13.72 -6.10 12.91
C ASP A 698 14.09 -6.81 14.24
N GLN A 699 13.28 -6.61 15.28
CA GLN A 699 13.55 -7.04 16.64
C GLN A 699 12.35 -7.75 17.26
N ILE A 700 12.64 -8.80 18.03
CA ILE A 700 11.74 -9.38 19.04
C ILE A 700 12.28 -9.00 20.40
N GLN A 701 11.41 -8.47 21.25
CA GLN A 701 11.77 -8.00 22.58
C GLN A 701 10.89 -8.63 23.65
N TRP A 702 11.44 -8.83 24.84
CA TRP A 702 10.67 -9.36 25.97
C TRP A 702 11.23 -8.97 27.32
N ASN A 703 10.33 -8.85 28.30
CA ASN A 703 10.69 -8.62 29.69
C ASN A 703 9.64 -9.17 30.66
N LYS A 704 10.00 -9.27 31.94
CA LYS A 704 9.03 -9.48 33.02
C LYS A 704 8.29 -8.17 33.29
N VAL A 705 6.98 -8.24 33.44
CA VAL A 705 6.19 -7.05 33.80
C VAL A 705 6.53 -6.63 35.23
N GLY A 706 6.73 -5.34 35.46
CA GLY A 706 7.14 -4.79 36.75
C GLY A 706 8.64 -4.85 37.02
N LEU A 707 9.47 -5.35 36.09
CA LEU A 707 10.92 -5.31 36.23
C LEU A 707 11.47 -4.00 35.64
N GLU A 708 12.20 -3.23 36.44
CA GLU A 708 12.91 -2.01 36.01
C GLU A 708 14.29 -2.38 35.42
N ALA A 709 14.29 -3.04 34.27
CA ALA A 709 15.51 -3.40 33.54
C ALA A 709 15.29 -3.26 32.04
N LEU A 710 16.38 -3.08 31.28
CA LEU A 710 16.31 -3.08 29.82
C LEU A 710 15.74 -4.41 29.31
N PRO A 711 14.80 -4.36 28.34
CA PRO A 711 14.25 -5.57 27.74
C PRO A 711 15.32 -6.40 27.03
N ASN A 712 15.12 -7.72 27.06
CA ASN A 712 15.91 -8.61 26.22
C ASN A 712 15.50 -8.39 24.76
N THR A 713 16.46 -8.42 23.85
CA THR A 713 16.24 -8.18 22.42
C THR A 713 16.97 -9.22 21.58
N VAL A 714 16.35 -9.67 20.49
CA VAL A 714 17.00 -10.50 19.46
C VAL A 714 16.57 -10.05 18.06
N LYS A 715 17.50 -10.07 17.10
CA LYS A 715 17.21 -9.82 15.69
C LYS A 715 16.85 -11.11 14.95
N THR A 716 16.07 -11.01 13.90
CA THR A 716 15.52 -12.16 13.16
C THR A 716 16.14 -12.33 11.77
N ASP A 717 17.35 -11.80 11.56
CA ASP A 717 17.92 -11.57 10.23
C ASP A 717 17.83 -12.78 9.29
N TYR A 718 18.14 -14.00 9.75
CA TYR A 718 18.10 -15.22 8.92
C TYR A 718 16.70 -15.77 8.61
N PHE A 719 15.67 -15.28 9.31
CA PHE A 719 14.29 -15.74 9.19
C PHE A 719 13.36 -14.70 8.58
N GLY A 720 13.86 -13.47 8.36
CA GLY A 720 13.11 -12.38 7.73
C GLY A 720 12.70 -11.32 8.75
N ALA A 721 12.06 -10.24 8.28
CA ALA A 721 11.53 -9.23 9.17
C ALA A 721 10.46 -9.87 10.09
N PRO A 722 10.49 -9.67 11.42
CA PRO A 722 9.44 -10.20 12.26
C PRO A 722 8.11 -9.49 11.97
N SER A 723 6.98 -10.10 12.30
CA SER A 723 5.66 -9.52 12.07
C SER A 723 4.63 -10.11 13.05
N SER A 724 3.48 -9.43 13.18
CA SER A 724 2.31 -9.99 13.84
C SER A 724 1.87 -11.29 13.11
N PRO A 725 1.37 -12.32 13.81
CA PRO A 725 1.04 -12.33 15.23
C PRO A 725 2.21 -12.72 16.14
N ILE A 726 2.23 -12.17 17.36
CA ILE A 726 3.16 -12.59 18.43
C ILE A 726 2.45 -13.38 19.55
N ALA A 727 3.10 -14.42 20.08
CA ALA A 727 2.67 -15.09 21.31
C ALA A 727 3.87 -15.53 22.14
N VAL A 728 3.77 -15.39 23.46
CA VAL A 728 4.84 -15.76 24.38
C VAL A 728 4.39 -16.88 25.31
N ASP A 729 5.28 -17.83 25.61
CA ASP A 729 5.18 -18.71 26.76
C ASP A 729 6.45 -18.60 27.63
N GLU A 730 6.64 -19.51 28.59
CA GLU A 730 7.82 -19.49 29.47
C GLU A 730 9.15 -19.60 28.71
N SER A 731 9.21 -20.44 27.67
CA SER A 731 10.44 -20.84 26.98
C SER A 731 10.62 -20.25 25.59
N ALA A 732 9.55 -19.82 24.93
CA ALA A 732 9.57 -19.46 23.52
C ALA A 732 8.62 -18.31 23.19
N ILE A 733 8.87 -17.67 22.04
CA ILE A 733 8.06 -16.62 21.45
C ILE A 733 7.74 -17.03 20.01
N ILE A 734 6.45 -17.15 19.68
CA ILE A 734 5.96 -17.29 18.30
C ILE A 734 5.85 -15.89 17.71
N PHE A 735 6.24 -15.75 16.45
CA PHE A 735 6.12 -14.49 15.70
C PHE A 735 6.01 -14.80 14.20
N GLY A 736 5.41 -13.89 13.44
CA GLY A 736 5.52 -13.90 11.98
C GLY A 736 6.95 -13.59 11.54
N CYS A 737 7.47 -14.22 10.48
CA CYS A 737 8.84 -14.05 10.01
C CYS A 737 8.86 -13.98 8.48
N GLU A 738 8.98 -12.75 7.96
CA GLU A 738 8.59 -12.38 6.61
C GLU A 738 7.12 -12.74 6.37
N ASP A 739 6.85 -13.69 5.49
CA ASP A 739 5.54 -14.24 5.19
C ASP A 739 5.23 -15.53 5.96
N ARG A 740 6.10 -16.00 6.86
CA ARG A 740 5.98 -17.32 7.53
C ARG A 740 5.73 -17.17 9.03
N ILE A 741 5.70 -18.30 9.75
CA ILE A 741 5.69 -18.29 11.22
C ILE A 741 6.93 -18.99 11.77
N CYS A 742 7.53 -18.34 12.76
CA CYS A 742 8.72 -18.79 13.45
C CYS A 742 8.49 -18.83 14.96
N ALA A 743 9.35 -19.58 15.65
CA ALA A 743 9.50 -19.54 17.10
C ALA A 743 10.94 -19.22 17.47
N PHE A 744 11.12 -18.29 18.39
CA PHE A 744 12.39 -18.05 19.07
C PHE A 744 12.37 -18.74 20.44
N ASN A 745 13.32 -19.61 20.72
CA ASN A 745 13.50 -20.23 22.02
C ASN A 745 14.43 -19.36 22.89
N LYS A 746 13.88 -18.86 24.00
CA LYS A 746 14.54 -17.94 24.92
C LYS A 746 15.66 -18.61 25.73
N ILE A 747 15.65 -19.94 25.87
CA ILE A 747 16.60 -20.72 26.67
C ILE A 747 17.86 -21.00 25.85
N ASP A 748 17.73 -21.68 24.72
CA ASP A 748 18.88 -22.05 23.87
C ASP A 748 19.25 -20.99 22.82
N LYS A 749 18.46 -19.90 22.74
CA LYS A 749 18.64 -18.78 21.80
C LYS A 749 18.55 -19.18 20.33
N THR A 750 17.74 -20.21 20.01
CA THR A 750 17.56 -20.70 18.64
C THR A 750 16.24 -20.25 18.01
N PHE A 751 16.24 -20.12 16.69
CA PHE A 751 15.04 -19.92 15.88
C PHE A 751 14.61 -21.24 15.23
N ASN A 752 13.30 -21.44 15.16
CA ASN A 752 12.67 -22.63 14.55
C ASN A 752 11.56 -22.18 13.59
N LEU A 753 11.49 -22.81 12.42
CA LEU A 753 10.38 -22.61 11.49
C LEU A 753 9.14 -23.40 11.97
N ILE A 754 8.02 -22.71 12.23
CA ILE A 754 6.75 -23.38 12.59
C ILE A 754 5.98 -23.75 11.31
N SER A 755 5.80 -22.78 10.41
CA SER A 755 5.06 -22.94 9.16
C SER A 755 5.87 -22.40 8.01
N ALA A 756 6.00 -23.18 6.94
CA ALA A 756 6.64 -22.75 5.69
C ALA A 756 5.66 -22.04 4.73
N THR A 757 4.38 -21.99 5.06
CA THR A 757 3.34 -21.35 4.23
C THR A 757 2.94 -19.99 4.77
N SER A 758 2.36 -19.18 3.88
CA SER A 758 2.07 -17.78 4.14
C SER A 758 1.17 -17.58 5.36
N ALA A 759 1.55 -16.63 6.20
CA ALA A 759 0.88 -16.23 7.43
C ALA A 759 0.42 -14.77 7.42
N THR A 760 0.49 -14.11 6.26
CA THR A 760 0.07 -12.70 6.10
C THR A 760 -1.39 -12.46 6.49
N SER A 761 -2.22 -13.50 6.47
CA SER A 761 -3.62 -13.44 6.91
C SER A 761 -3.82 -13.69 8.41
N ALA A 762 -2.84 -14.18 9.16
CA ALA A 762 -2.96 -14.43 10.59
C ALA A 762 -2.83 -13.11 11.39
N LYS A 763 -3.72 -12.90 12.36
CA LYS A 763 -3.68 -11.74 13.28
C LYS A 763 -3.60 -12.15 14.75
N SER A 764 -3.67 -13.44 15.05
CA SER A 764 -3.46 -13.95 16.39
C SER A 764 -2.78 -15.31 16.35
N THR A 765 -2.02 -15.60 17.40
CA THR A 765 -1.43 -16.92 17.67
C THR A 765 -1.44 -17.15 19.16
N VAL A 766 -1.58 -18.40 19.59
CA VAL A 766 -1.52 -18.76 21.01
C VAL A 766 -0.87 -20.11 21.23
N TRP A 767 -0.28 -20.28 22.40
CA TRP A 767 0.13 -21.58 22.91
C TRP A 767 -1.03 -22.29 23.60
N ILE A 768 -1.27 -23.55 23.25
CA ILE A 768 -2.16 -24.42 24.01
C ILE A 768 -1.45 -25.69 24.48
N THR A 769 -1.97 -26.31 25.53
CA THR A 769 -1.53 -27.62 25.98
C THR A 769 -2.71 -28.59 25.93
N ILE A 770 -2.55 -29.69 25.20
CA ILE A 770 -3.51 -30.80 25.15
C ILE A 770 -2.77 -32.06 25.56
N ASN A 771 -3.28 -32.78 26.57
CA ASN A 771 -2.68 -34.02 27.06
C ASN A 771 -1.17 -33.88 27.35
N LYS A 772 -0.76 -32.77 28.01
CA LYS A 772 0.63 -32.42 28.34
C LYS A 772 1.54 -32.12 27.12
N ILE A 773 0.99 -32.04 25.92
CA ILE A 773 1.72 -31.68 24.70
C ILE A 773 1.37 -30.23 24.33
N LYS A 774 2.39 -29.41 24.09
CA LYS A 774 2.23 -28.03 23.65
C LYS A 774 2.03 -27.94 22.13
N PHE A 775 1.14 -27.04 21.72
CA PHE A 775 0.87 -26.70 20.32
C PHE A 775 0.81 -25.19 20.14
N ALA A 776 1.20 -24.73 18.96
CA ALA A 776 0.93 -23.38 18.48
C ALA A 776 -0.36 -23.39 17.65
N LEU A 777 -1.29 -22.46 17.91
CA LEU A 777 -2.51 -22.28 17.11
C LEU A 777 -2.37 -21.07 16.21
N ILE A 778 -2.55 -21.27 14.90
CA ILE A 778 -2.33 -20.21 13.91
C ILE A 778 -3.32 -20.40 12.75
N ALA A 779 -3.78 -19.29 12.16
CA ALA A 779 -4.40 -19.28 10.84
C ALA A 779 -3.35 -19.59 9.76
N SER A 780 -3.51 -20.69 9.03
CA SER A 780 -2.57 -21.11 7.98
C SER A 780 -3.35 -21.59 6.77
N GLU A 781 -3.06 -21.00 5.59
CA GLU A 781 -3.73 -21.35 4.33
C GLU A 781 -5.28 -21.27 4.41
N GLY A 782 -5.79 -20.21 5.07
CA GLY A 782 -7.22 -20.02 5.24
C GLY A 782 -7.89 -21.01 6.19
N LYS A 783 -7.12 -21.71 7.04
CA LYS A 783 -7.62 -22.73 7.97
C LYS A 783 -7.07 -22.55 9.39
N LEU A 784 -7.92 -22.73 10.39
CA LEU A 784 -7.50 -22.82 11.78
C LEU A 784 -6.69 -24.11 11.99
N THR A 785 -5.43 -23.94 12.39
CA THR A 785 -4.46 -25.02 12.39
C THR A 785 -3.68 -25.07 13.70
N SER A 786 -3.40 -26.28 14.20
CA SER A 786 -2.45 -26.51 15.28
C SER A 786 -1.11 -27.04 14.74
N PHE A 787 -0.01 -26.57 15.31
CA PHE A 787 1.35 -27.00 14.98
C PHE A 787 2.05 -27.57 16.21
N ARG A 788 2.70 -28.72 16.03
CA ARG A 788 3.47 -29.41 17.08
C ARG A 788 4.93 -29.54 16.66
N LYS A 789 5.85 -29.21 17.56
CA LYS A 789 7.28 -29.47 17.35
C LYS A 789 7.51 -30.97 17.02
N PRO A 790 8.33 -31.29 16.00
CA PRO A 790 8.51 -32.66 15.50
C PRO A 790 8.92 -33.70 16.54
#